data_AF-A0A959RDH3-F1
#
_entry.id   AF-A0A959RDH3-F1
#
_cell.length_a   1.000
_cell.length_b   1.000
_cell.length_c   1.000
_cell.angle_alpha   90.00
_cell.angle_beta   90.00
_cell.angle_gamma   90.00
#
_symmetry.space_group_name_H-M   'P 1'
#
loop_
_entity.id
_entity.type
_entity.pdbx_description
1 polymer ?
#
loop_
_entity_poly.entity_id
_entity_poly.type
_entity_poly.pdbx_seq_one_letter_code
_entity_poly.pdbx_strand_id
1 'polypeptide(L)'
;MKELLVNVALNLPIDSLFTYKIPPHLADTAEPGKRVLVNFGKKVLTGVIVEKIDSTELKKIRQIRSVVDQSIVISDEMIRFCRWISDYYVSPLGEVIFSAIPGHINTKSDISFSLSEDYEEKLNELKHFSEKDEILIDIIKLLESGKRSGLTAKLLASKLNVKDISGQLKKLTDSGIIISGNLYSKPTREKLVKIVRKNFNHSDIALLIKELKLRSKKQILALELLSKTESVPYSELKQNSGISLSSLRSLEDKDLIKIKEVRVLRDSEGIFTEDAKEFDLNEDQINAVNIINESIEEKVFKCYMLHGVTGSGKTEIYIDVIKKVLKKGKTAIVLVPEISLTPQLIHRFRNVFGEKAGVIHSKLSAGERLDTFDRIVNGSFKIIIGARSALFAPLKNIGIIIADEEHDSSYKQENSPRYNGRDSAIYRAKLNNAVMILGSATPSVESYYNALSGKYELINLPERISGTNLPEIKIVDLLKRDKEDFDNMKRDFFDTIDKVRIRFLSKELIFEIGERLAKGESTIILQNRRGYHSYLECIECGHVEMCTRCSISLTYHKAIDTLKCHYCGLIKRYTGVCTECKSTKLIPKGAGTERVEEELQKIFPLARIKRLDSDSITSGKMYQQILKDFYDKKIDILTGTQIISKGLDFPDVTLAAVVNADLGLLTPDFRATEKTFQILTQISGRSGRSVNKGEVIIQTNHSDFDVFNDVKNHDYKRFYENEIKIREQLNYPPFSRLVIIETRSEDKLLAESKIRDLYNFVKSSDSNMLLEILPPIPPLFSKLKDNYRFHLIIKSSKEKDISGRYLNNILRKAKAYGKKNFPGKVSVTVDVDAVNLL
;
A
#
# COMPACT_ATOMS: atom_id res chain seq x y z
N MET A 1 27.80 18.77 -36.15
CA MET A 1 27.44 17.67 -35.22
C MET A 1 25.92 17.60 -35.14
N LYS A 2 25.31 16.42 -35.36
CA LYS A 2 23.87 16.24 -35.09
C LYS A 2 23.60 16.56 -33.62
N GLU A 3 22.61 17.38 -33.34
CA GLU A 3 22.21 17.67 -31.95
C GLU A 3 21.58 16.41 -31.35
N LEU A 4 22.20 15.86 -30.31
CA LEU A 4 21.64 14.72 -29.58
C LEU A 4 20.51 15.20 -28.67
N LEU A 5 19.31 14.65 -28.84
CA LEU A 5 18.11 15.02 -28.11
C LEU A 5 17.58 13.83 -27.30
N VAL A 6 16.92 14.14 -26.19
CA VAL A 6 16.25 13.13 -25.35
C VAL A 6 14.89 13.62 -24.89
N ASN A 7 13.97 12.67 -24.72
CA ASN A 7 12.71 12.89 -24.02
C ASN A 7 12.85 12.47 -22.56
N VAL A 8 12.51 13.39 -21.65
CA VAL A 8 12.65 13.23 -20.21
C VAL A 8 11.28 13.22 -19.55
N ALA A 9 11.01 12.19 -18.75
CA ALA A 9 9.84 12.13 -17.89
C ALA A 9 10.14 12.87 -16.57
N LEU A 10 9.25 13.78 -16.17
CA LEU A 10 9.32 14.51 -14.90
C LEU A 10 8.23 14.01 -13.96
N ASN A 11 8.53 13.94 -12.65
CA ASN A 11 7.53 13.58 -11.63
C ASN A 11 6.54 14.73 -11.40
N LEU A 12 5.69 14.96 -12.39
CA LEU A 12 4.66 16.00 -12.44
C LEU A 12 3.35 15.37 -12.91
N PRO A 13 2.18 15.90 -12.49
CA PRO A 13 0.87 15.49 -12.97
C PRO A 13 0.59 16.01 -14.39
N ILE A 14 1.50 15.73 -15.32
CA ILE A 14 1.47 16.21 -16.71
C ILE A 14 1.69 15.02 -17.64
N ASP A 15 0.70 14.76 -18.50
CA ASP A 15 0.73 13.69 -19.51
C ASP A 15 1.61 14.09 -20.71
N SER A 16 2.88 14.43 -20.47
CA SER A 16 3.82 14.79 -21.54
C SER A 16 5.25 14.50 -21.12
N LEU A 17 6.06 14.10 -22.10
CA LEU A 17 7.51 14.10 -21.97
C LEU A 17 8.06 15.47 -22.37
N PHE A 18 9.25 15.79 -21.86
CA PHE A 18 9.91 17.06 -22.12
C PHE A 18 11.22 16.81 -22.85
N THR A 19 11.39 17.46 -24.00
CA THR A 19 12.58 17.31 -24.83
C THR A 19 13.72 18.20 -24.34
N TYR A 20 14.93 17.64 -24.24
CA TYR A 20 16.16 18.35 -23.89
C TYR A 20 17.31 17.99 -24.83
N LYS A 21 18.24 18.93 -25.01
CA LYS A 21 19.53 18.70 -25.68
C LYS A 21 20.52 18.02 -24.73
N ILE A 22 21.27 17.06 -25.23
CA ILE A 22 22.41 16.46 -24.52
C ILE A 22 23.65 17.30 -24.82
N PRO A 23 24.29 17.92 -23.81
CA PRO A 23 25.60 18.55 -23.99
C PRO A 23 26.64 17.53 -24.48
N PRO A 24 27.63 17.93 -25.32
CA PRO A 24 28.63 17.00 -25.85
C PRO A 24 29.36 16.18 -24.76
N HIS A 25 29.67 16.80 -23.61
CA HIS A 25 30.33 16.13 -22.49
C HIS A 25 29.47 15.10 -21.75
N LEU A 26 28.16 15.03 -22.02
CA LEU A 26 27.23 14.05 -21.46
C LEU A 26 26.74 13.02 -22.49
N ALA A 27 27.23 13.07 -23.74
CA ALA A 27 26.74 12.23 -24.83
C ALA A 27 26.82 10.72 -24.51
N ASP A 28 27.93 10.30 -23.90
CA ASP A 28 28.22 8.90 -23.56
C ASP A 28 27.52 8.45 -22.27
N THR A 29 27.17 9.38 -21.39
CA THR A 29 26.58 9.05 -20.08
C THR A 29 25.06 9.16 -20.08
N ALA A 30 24.47 10.01 -20.92
CA ALA A 30 23.04 10.25 -21.03
C ALA A 30 22.35 9.14 -21.84
N GLU A 31 21.89 8.10 -21.15
CA GLU A 31 21.20 6.94 -21.74
C GLU A 31 19.78 6.81 -21.19
N PRO A 32 18.84 6.23 -21.96
CA PRO A 32 17.52 5.85 -21.46
C PRO A 32 17.61 5.04 -20.16
N GLY A 33 16.73 5.37 -19.22
CA GLY A 33 16.66 4.75 -17.90
C GLY A 33 17.55 5.36 -16.82
N LYS A 34 18.37 6.36 -17.16
CA LYS A 34 19.15 7.14 -16.17
C LYS A 34 18.42 8.40 -15.74
N ARG A 35 18.64 8.84 -14.49
CA ARG A 35 18.11 10.12 -14.01
C ARG A 35 18.99 11.28 -14.44
N VAL A 36 18.36 12.41 -14.67
CA VAL A 36 18.97 13.66 -15.08
C VAL A 36 18.42 14.83 -14.27
N LEU A 37 19.24 15.86 -14.09
CA LEU A 37 18.79 17.16 -13.62
C LEU A 37 18.49 18.06 -14.80
N VAL A 38 17.29 18.63 -14.83
CA VAL A 38 16.84 19.51 -15.92
C VAL A 38 16.13 20.75 -15.39
N ASN A 39 16.19 21.83 -16.17
CA ASN A 39 15.51 23.09 -15.85
C ASN A 39 14.08 23.10 -16.39
N PHE A 40 13.09 22.99 -15.50
CA PHE A 40 11.67 23.16 -15.82
C PHE A 40 11.18 24.53 -15.32
N GLY A 41 11.01 25.49 -16.24
CA GLY A 41 10.73 26.88 -15.89
C GLY A 41 11.90 27.52 -15.14
N LYS A 42 11.69 27.96 -13.89
CA LYS A 42 12.77 28.46 -13.00
C LYS A 42 13.31 27.39 -12.04
N LYS A 43 12.70 26.20 -12.01
CA LYS A 43 13.04 25.13 -11.06
C LYS A 43 13.95 24.10 -11.70
N VAL A 44 14.86 23.54 -10.93
CA VAL A 44 15.61 22.34 -11.29
C VAL A 44 14.82 21.14 -10.78
N LEU A 45 14.52 20.19 -11.66
CA LEU A 45 13.82 18.96 -11.32
C LEU A 45 14.67 17.75 -11.70
N THR A 46 14.48 16.67 -10.96
CA THR A 46 14.96 15.34 -11.36
C THR A 46 13.98 14.75 -12.36
N GLY A 47 14.50 14.26 -13.48
CA GLY A 47 13.77 13.54 -14.50
C GLY A 47 14.45 12.22 -14.85
N VAL A 48 13.80 11.41 -15.66
CA VAL A 48 14.34 10.15 -16.19
C VAL A 48 14.36 10.24 -17.70
N ILE A 49 15.50 9.93 -18.32
CA ILE A 49 15.59 9.81 -19.78
C ILE A 49 14.75 8.60 -20.20
N VAL A 50 13.75 8.83 -21.05
CA VAL A 50 12.85 7.77 -21.53
C VAL A 50 13.34 7.22 -22.87
N GLU A 51 13.80 8.09 -23.76
CA GLU A 51 14.28 7.74 -25.10
C GLU A 51 15.18 8.83 -25.66
N LYS A 52 16.04 8.45 -26.61
CA LYS A 52 16.80 9.37 -27.47
C LYS A 52 15.97 9.65 -28.73
N ILE A 53 16.01 10.87 -29.22
CA ILE A 53 15.34 11.27 -30.46
C ILE A 53 16.32 11.97 -31.39
N ASP A 54 16.11 11.85 -32.69
CA ASP A 54 17.00 12.44 -33.71
C ASP A 54 16.60 13.85 -34.13
N SER A 55 15.32 14.22 -33.94
CA SER A 55 14.78 15.52 -34.36
C SER A 55 13.59 15.94 -33.49
N THR A 56 13.28 17.23 -33.51
CA THR A 56 12.09 17.79 -32.88
C THR A 56 11.67 19.07 -33.60
N GLU A 57 10.37 19.37 -33.61
CA GLU A 57 9.81 20.61 -34.17
C GLU A 57 9.95 21.81 -33.22
N LEU A 58 10.46 21.58 -32.00
CA LEU A 58 10.59 22.61 -30.97
C LEU A 58 11.72 23.60 -31.29
N LYS A 59 11.37 24.89 -31.41
CA LYS A 59 12.33 25.97 -31.72
C LYS A 59 13.27 26.34 -30.55
N LYS A 60 12.85 26.13 -29.30
CA LYS A 60 13.62 26.47 -28.08
C LYS A 60 13.74 25.25 -27.19
N ILE A 61 14.95 24.71 -27.08
CA ILE A 61 15.23 23.50 -26.31
C ILE A 61 16.34 23.81 -25.31
N ARG A 62 16.11 23.46 -24.05
CA ARG A 62 17.11 23.59 -23.00
C ARG A 62 18.01 22.36 -22.97
N GLN A 63 19.20 22.51 -22.40
CA GLN A 63 20.12 21.39 -22.21
C GLN A 63 19.85 20.66 -20.88
N ILE A 64 20.23 19.38 -20.84
CA ILE A 64 20.38 18.64 -19.59
C ILE A 64 21.50 19.28 -18.77
N ARG A 65 21.29 19.44 -17.46
CA ARG A 65 22.29 20.02 -16.56
C ARG A 65 23.34 18.99 -16.14
N SER A 66 22.90 17.79 -15.78
CA SER A 66 23.78 16.69 -15.39
C SER A 66 23.04 15.35 -15.43
N VAL A 67 23.79 14.27 -15.59
CA VAL A 67 23.32 12.90 -15.34
C VAL A 67 23.59 12.58 -13.86
N VAL A 68 22.58 12.04 -13.17
CA VAL A 68 22.66 11.73 -11.73
C VAL A 68 23.26 10.35 -11.48
N ASP A 69 22.95 9.39 -12.35
CA ASP A 69 23.30 7.98 -12.15
C ASP A 69 24.42 7.52 -13.06
N GLN A 70 25.31 6.69 -12.50
CA GLN A 70 26.34 6.00 -13.27
C GLN A 70 25.75 4.80 -14.03
N SER A 71 24.78 4.10 -13.44
CA SER A 71 24.10 2.93 -14.01
C SER A 71 22.64 3.23 -14.36
N ILE A 72 22.06 2.40 -15.23
CA ILE A 72 20.62 2.44 -15.56
C ILE A 72 19.82 2.11 -14.29
N VAL A 73 18.89 3.01 -13.91
CA VAL A 73 18.03 2.84 -12.73
C VAL A 73 16.73 2.13 -13.08
N ILE A 74 16.21 2.36 -14.29
CA ILE A 74 15.02 1.69 -14.81
C ILE A 74 15.33 1.08 -16.18
N SER A 75 15.10 -0.22 -16.33
CA SER A 75 15.35 -0.93 -17.59
C SER A 75 14.37 -0.52 -18.69
N ASP A 76 14.71 -0.78 -19.95
CA ASP A 76 13.81 -0.57 -21.09
C ASP A 76 12.50 -1.37 -20.93
N GLU A 77 12.59 -2.62 -20.46
CA GLU A 77 11.42 -3.45 -20.12
C GLU A 77 10.48 -2.73 -19.14
N MET A 78 11.05 -2.15 -18.06
CA MET A 78 10.28 -1.40 -17.08
C MET A 78 9.72 -0.09 -17.63
N ILE A 79 10.44 0.61 -18.53
CA ILE A 79 9.91 1.79 -19.23
C ILE A 79 8.71 1.40 -20.09
N ARG A 80 8.76 0.28 -20.83
CA ARG A 80 7.62 -0.23 -21.62
C ARG A 80 6.44 -0.60 -20.73
N PHE A 81 6.70 -1.24 -19.59
CA PHE A 81 5.67 -1.55 -18.60
C PHE A 81 5.01 -0.28 -18.03
N CYS A 82 5.80 0.72 -17.64
CA CYS A 82 5.31 2.01 -17.17
C CYS A 82 4.52 2.77 -18.25
N ARG A 83 4.96 2.71 -19.52
CA ARG A 83 4.22 3.27 -20.65
C ARG A 83 2.86 2.60 -20.80
N TRP A 84 2.78 1.27 -20.75
CA TRP A 84 1.49 0.59 -20.81
C TRP A 84 0.56 0.98 -19.66
N ILE A 85 1.06 1.06 -18.42
CA ILE A 85 0.26 1.54 -17.27
C ILE A 85 -0.25 2.96 -17.52
N SER A 86 0.65 3.87 -17.90
CA SER A 86 0.32 5.26 -18.21
C SER A 86 -0.75 5.35 -19.30
N ASP A 87 -0.56 4.56 -20.35
CA ASP A 87 -1.41 4.56 -21.51
C ASP A 87 -2.80 4.00 -21.17
N TYR A 88 -2.87 2.82 -20.56
CA TYR A 88 -4.13 2.14 -20.24
C TYR A 88 -4.95 2.88 -19.18
N TYR A 89 -4.31 3.30 -18.08
CA TYR A 89 -4.97 3.99 -16.96
C TYR A 89 -5.01 5.52 -17.11
N VAL A 90 -4.64 6.06 -18.28
CA VAL A 90 -4.68 7.50 -18.60
C VAL A 90 -3.98 8.34 -17.52
N SER A 91 -2.83 7.84 -17.06
CA SER A 91 -2.07 8.41 -15.95
C SER A 91 -0.76 9.03 -16.44
N PRO A 92 -0.24 10.11 -15.80
CA PRO A 92 1.00 10.75 -16.23
C PRO A 92 2.18 9.78 -16.18
N LEU A 93 2.86 9.57 -17.32
CA LEU A 93 3.99 8.64 -17.42
C LEU A 93 5.09 8.94 -16.41
N GLY A 94 5.33 10.22 -16.12
CA GLY A 94 6.24 10.66 -15.08
C GLY A 94 5.91 10.08 -13.70
N GLU A 95 4.66 10.19 -13.26
CA GLU A 95 4.24 9.64 -11.96
C GLU A 95 4.36 8.10 -11.92
N VAL A 96 4.09 7.42 -13.04
CA VAL A 96 4.24 5.97 -13.15
C VAL A 96 5.71 5.55 -13.03
N ILE A 97 6.61 6.18 -13.79
CA ILE A 97 8.05 5.88 -13.75
C ILE A 97 8.62 6.14 -12.36
N PHE A 98 8.25 7.26 -11.73
CA PHE A 98 8.72 7.58 -10.39
C PHE A 98 8.10 6.70 -9.30
N SER A 99 6.99 6.03 -9.57
CA SER A 99 6.47 4.96 -8.71
C SER A 99 7.33 3.69 -8.77
N ALA A 100 8.07 3.50 -9.88
CA ALA A 100 8.97 2.36 -10.06
C ALA A 100 10.39 2.58 -9.51
N ILE A 101 10.74 3.82 -9.18
CA ILE A 101 12.06 4.18 -8.67
C ILE A 101 11.97 4.31 -7.14
N PRO A 102 12.94 3.79 -6.36
CA PRO A 102 12.95 3.95 -4.91
C PRO A 102 12.90 5.43 -4.54
N GLY A 103 11.81 5.82 -3.88
CA GLY A 103 11.54 7.20 -3.54
C GLY A 103 12.64 7.82 -2.65
N HIS A 104 13.03 9.05 -2.99
CA HIS A 104 13.89 9.98 -2.24
C HIS A 104 15.36 10.10 -2.62
N ILE A 105 15.77 9.63 -3.81
CA ILE A 105 16.88 10.31 -4.54
C ILE A 105 16.27 11.40 -5.44
N ASN A 106 15.20 12.04 -4.97
CA ASN A 106 14.73 13.30 -5.52
C ASN A 106 15.54 14.37 -4.81
N THR A 107 16.66 14.76 -5.42
CA THR A 107 17.37 15.99 -5.03
C THR A 107 16.40 17.16 -5.21
N LYS A 108 15.69 17.53 -4.14
CA LYS A 108 15.10 18.86 -4.07
C LYS A 108 16.28 19.81 -3.91
N SER A 109 16.47 20.68 -4.89
CA SER A 109 17.38 21.80 -4.73
C SER A 109 16.67 22.82 -3.84
N ASP A 110 17.09 22.93 -2.58
CA ASP A 110 16.87 24.17 -1.86
C ASP A 110 17.92 25.17 -2.35
N ILE A 111 17.51 26.42 -2.57
CA ILE A 111 18.46 27.47 -2.91
C ILE A 111 19.23 27.80 -1.63
N SER A 112 20.52 27.55 -1.67
CA SER A 112 21.48 27.96 -0.66
C SER A 112 22.10 29.28 -1.04
N PHE A 113 22.38 30.10 -0.05
CA PHE A 113 23.09 31.35 -0.22
C PHE A 113 24.44 31.21 0.47
N SER A 114 25.51 31.68 -0.16
CA SER A 114 26.85 31.77 0.40
C SER A 114 27.44 33.13 0.07
N LEU A 115 28.45 33.58 0.81
CA LEU A 115 29.17 34.81 0.46
C LEU A 115 29.96 34.59 -0.84
N SER A 116 30.06 35.63 -1.66
CA SER A 116 30.96 35.67 -2.81
C SER A 116 32.42 35.72 -2.36
N GLU A 117 33.37 35.33 -3.22
CA GLU A 117 34.80 35.38 -2.88
C GLU A 117 35.27 36.82 -2.61
N ASP A 118 34.71 37.80 -3.33
CA ASP A 118 35.03 39.22 -3.21
C ASP A 118 33.98 40.00 -2.37
N TYR A 119 33.29 39.33 -1.44
CA TYR A 119 32.17 39.95 -0.73
C TYR A 119 32.60 41.14 0.14
N GLU A 120 33.80 41.12 0.71
CA GLU A 120 34.35 42.18 1.58
C GLU A 120 34.62 43.47 0.80
N GLU A 121 35.15 43.36 -0.42
CA GLU A 121 35.38 44.51 -1.31
C GLU A 121 34.04 45.13 -1.73
N LYS A 122 33.06 44.30 -2.11
CA LYS A 122 31.71 44.75 -2.47
C LYS A 122 30.94 45.35 -1.30
N LEU A 123 31.22 44.89 -0.08
CA LEU A 123 30.66 45.47 1.13
C LEU A 123 31.20 46.89 1.37
N ASN A 124 32.48 47.11 1.09
CA ASN A 124 33.15 48.40 1.24
C ASN A 124 32.75 49.42 0.16
N GLU A 125 32.42 48.96 -1.05
CA GLU A 125 31.87 49.81 -2.11
C GLU A 125 30.46 50.33 -1.79
N LEU A 126 29.67 49.56 -1.03
CA LEU A 126 28.36 49.96 -0.52
C LEU A 126 28.51 50.90 0.68
N LYS A 127 28.85 52.18 0.42
CA LYS A 127 28.87 53.22 1.45
C LYS A 127 27.48 53.39 2.08
N HIS A 128 27.43 53.13 3.40
CA HIS A 128 26.31 53.24 4.34
C HIS A 128 25.16 52.21 4.20
N PHE A 129 25.35 51.03 4.81
CA PHE A 129 24.20 50.37 5.46
C PHE A 129 23.78 51.24 6.66
N SER A 130 22.54 51.73 6.65
CA SER A 130 21.99 52.52 7.76
C SER A 130 21.57 51.60 8.92
N GLU A 131 21.31 52.15 10.12
CA GLU A 131 20.71 51.40 11.24
C GLU A 131 19.39 50.68 10.88
N LYS A 132 18.76 51.01 9.74
CA LYS A 132 17.55 50.35 9.22
C LYS A 132 17.80 49.03 8.47
N ASP A 133 19.06 48.62 8.27
CA ASP A 133 19.43 47.40 7.51
C ASP A 133 19.92 46.24 8.42
N GLU A 134 19.54 46.24 9.70
CA GLU A 134 19.97 45.26 10.72
C GLU A 134 19.82 43.80 10.26
N ILE A 135 18.71 43.47 9.58
CA ILE A 135 18.44 42.13 9.04
C ILE A 135 19.43 41.72 7.95
N LEU A 136 19.92 42.66 7.12
CA LEU A 136 20.90 42.34 6.06
C LEU A 136 22.26 42.00 6.67
N ILE A 137 22.66 42.76 7.69
CA ILE A 137 23.91 42.55 8.44
C ILE A 137 23.87 41.20 9.16
N ASP A 138 22.74 40.85 9.76
CA ASP A 138 22.59 39.55 10.45
C ASP A 138 22.59 38.37 9.47
N ILE A 139 22.02 38.53 8.27
CA ILE A 139 22.15 37.51 7.21
C ILE A 139 23.62 37.29 6.84
N ILE A 140 24.40 38.37 6.67
CA ILE A 140 25.83 38.28 6.33
C ILE A 140 26.61 37.59 7.45
N LYS A 141 26.44 38.00 8.72
CA LYS A 141 27.09 37.36 9.88
C LYS A 141 26.75 35.87 10.01
N LEU A 142 25.49 35.50 9.77
CA LEU A 142 25.08 34.10 9.78
C LEU A 142 25.77 33.30 8.66
N LEU A 143 25.95 33.89 7.48
CA LEU A 143 26.66 33.27 6.36
C LEU A 143 28.18 33.17 6.60
N GLU A 144 28.80 34.15 7.24
CA GLU A 144 30.21 34.10 7.69
C GLU A 144 30.45 32.95 8.66
N SER A 145 29.58 32.80 9.67
CA SER A 145 29.66 31.74 10.66
C SER A 145 29.46 30.33 10.08
N GLY A 146 28.81 30.24 8.91
CA GLY A 146 28.37 29.00 8.28
C GLY A 146 29.43 28.23 7.48
N LYS A 147 30.67 28.75 7.33
CA LYS A 147 31.82 28.19 6.56
C LYS A 147 31.46 27.45 5.25
N ARG A 148 31.78 28.03 4.09
CA ARG A 148 31.83 27.48 2.70
C ARG A 148 30.65 26.64 2.17
N SER A 149 29.68 26.23 2.98
CA SER A 149 28.65 25.25 2.62
C SER A 149 27.25 25.83 2.36
N GLY A 150 27.10 27.15 2.53
CA GLY A 150 25.87 27.91 2.25
C GLY A 150 24.70 27.60 3.19
N LEU A 151 23.75 28.52 3.34
CA LEU A 151 22.55 28.38 4.20
C LEU A 151 21.27 28.56 3.36
N THR A 152 20.20 27.83 3.69
CA THR A 152 18.91 27.97 3.00
C THR A 152 18.11 29.16 3.54
N ALA A 153 17.25 29.75 2.70
CA ALA A 153 16.38 30.87 3.11
C ALA A 153 15.51 30.52 4.33
N LYS A 154 15.02 29.28 4.41
CA LYS A 154 14.20 28.83 5.55
C LYS A 154 14.98 28.77 6.86
N LEU A 155 16.25 28.33 6.80
CA LEU A 155 17.12 28.28 7.98
C LEU A 155 17.49 29.69 8.45
N LEU A 156 17.86 30.58 7.51
CA LEU A 156 18.12 31.99 7.79
C LEU A 156 16.89 32.67 8.43
N ALA A 157 15.70 32.50 7.84
CA ALA A 157 14.45 33.03 8.38
C ALA A 157 14.15 32.53 9.81
N SER A 158 14.38 31.23 10.07
CA SER A 158 14.19 30.65 11.41
C SER A 158 15.19 31.15 12.45
N LYS A 159 16.46 31.33 12.08
CA LYS A 159 17.48 31.87 13.00
C LYS A 159 17.29 33.35 13.32
N LEU A 160 16.70 34.09 12.38
CA LEU A 160 16.37 35.51 12.53
C LEU A 160 14.97 35.73 13.15
N ASN A 161 14.19 34.68 13.39
CA ASN A 161 12.79 34.77 13.83
C ASN A 161 11.88 35.63 12.92
N VAL A 162 12.13 35.64 11.61
CA VAL A 162 11.34 36.41 10.62
C VAL A 162 10.56 35.45 9.71
N LYS A 163 9.33 35.84 9.31
CA LYS A 163 8.49 35.02 8.43
C LYS A 163 8.96 35.00 6.97
N ASP A 164 9.54 36.10 6.47
CA ASP A 164 10.00 36.23 5.10
C ASP A 164 11.25 37.12 5.00
N ILE A 165 12.25 36.66 4.27
CA ILE A 165 13.53 37.36 4.01
C ILE A 165 13.86 37.44 2.50
N SER A 166 12.86 37.17 1.65
CA SER A 166 13.05 37.03 0.20
C SER A 166 13.52 38.33 -0.46
N GLY A 167 13.05 39.49 0.01
CA GLY A 167 13.45 40.80 -0.49
C GLY A 167 14.91 41.13 -0.16
N GLN A 168 15.34 40.78 1.05
CA GLN A 168 16.70 40.99 1.56
C GLN A 168 17.72 40.11 0.83
N LEU A 169 17.39 38.82 0.66
CA LEU A 169 18.21 37.89 -0.11
C LEU A 169 18.35 38.33 -1.57
N LYS A 170 17.28 38.86 -2.17
CA LYS A 170 17.33 39.42 -3.52
C LYS A 170 18.27 40.63 -3.60
N LYS A 171 18.16 41.60 -2.68
CA LYS A 171 19.03 42.79 -2.62
C LYS A 171 20.51 42.41 -2.47
N LEU A 172 20.84 41.42 -1.65
CA LEU A 172 22.21 40.92 -1.47
C LEU A 172 22.72 40.12 -2.67
N THR A 173 21.83 39.43 -3.39
CA THR A 173 22.20 38.67 -4.60
C THR A 173 22.43 39.62 -5.78
N ASP A 174 21.57 40.64 -5.95
CA ASP A 174 21.65 41.64 -7.01
C ASP A 174 22.88 42.55 -6.83
N SER A 175 23.30 42.81 -5.58
CA SER A 175 24.55 43.52 -5.26
C SER A 175 25.81 42.63 -5.33
N GLY A 176 25.65 41.34 -5.61
CA GLY A 176 26.77 40.42 -5.78
C GLY A 176 27.53 40.09 -4.49
N ILE A 177 27.01 40.44 -3.31
CA ILE A 177 27.58 40.11 -1.99
C ILE A 177 27.40 38.62 -1.70
N ILE A 178 26.22 38.07 -2.00
CA ILE A 178 25.92 36.64 -1.86
C ILE A 178 25.71 35.98 -3.22
N ILE A 179 26.16 34.73 -3.33
CA ILE A 179 25.93 33.85 -4.47
C ILE A 179 24.85 32.85 -4.09
N SER A 180 23.91 32.62 -5.00
CA SER A 180 22.92 31.54 -4.86
C SER A 180 23.45 30.26 -5.50
N GLY A 181 23.63 29.22 -4.69
CA GLY A 181 24.00 27.87 -5.10
C GLY A 181 22.86 26.90 -4.82
N ASN A 182 22.74 25.80 -5.57
CA ASN A 182 21.77 24.77 -5.23
C ASN A 182 22.33 23.85 -4.14
N LEU A 183 21.71 23.85 -2.95
CA LEU A 183 21.91 22.80 -1.97
C LEU A 183 21.12 21.57 -2.44
N TYR A 184 21.85 20.57 -2.93
CA TYR A 184 21.29 19.26 -3.18
C TYR A 184 21.03 18.59 -1.83
N SER A 185 19.77 18.23 -1.54
CA SER A 185 19.49 17.36 -0.41
C SER A 185 20.36 16.11 -0.52
N LYS A 186 21.18 15.83 0.51
CA LYS A 186 22.04 14.65 0.51
C LYS A 186 21.18 13.41 0.23
N PRO A 187 21.56 12.52 -0.69
CA PRO A 187 20.84 11.28 -0.90
C PRO A 187 20.70 10.54 0.43
N THR A 188 19.61 9.80 0.61
CA THR A 188 19.40 8.93 1.78
C THR A 188 20.68 8.14 2.03
N ARG A 189 21.37 8.44 3.15
CA ARG A 189 22.68 7.86 3.42
C ARG A 189 22.54 6.36 3.62
N GLU A 190 23.39 5.62 2.92
CA GLU A 190 23.67 4.22 3.19
C GLU A 190 23.96 4.05 4.68
N LYS A 191 23.46 2.98 5.31
CA LYS A 191 23.81 2.69 6.70
C LYS A 191 25.22 2.13 6.71
N LEU A 192 26.20 2.99 6.96
CA LEU A 192 27.57 2.59 7.17
C LEU A 192 27.73 2.14 8.63
N VAL A 193 28.18 0.92 8.83
CA VAL A 193 28.62 0.42 10.13
C VAL A 193 30.14 0.37 10.09
N LYS A 194 30.76 0.89 11.16
CA LYS A 194 32.19 0.74 11.37
C LYS A 194 32.45 -0.70 11.78
N ILE A 195 33.09 -1.46 10.90
CA ILE A 195 33.59 -2.79 11.19
C ILE A 195 35.05 -2.65 11.60
N VAL A 196 35.37 -3.25 12.75
CA VAL A 196 36.73 -3.34 13.24
C VAL A 196 37.28 -4.70 12.82
N ARG A 197 38.29 -4.71 11.95
CA ARG A 197 38.97 -5.93 11.51
C ARG A 197 40.24 -6.13 12.32
N LYS A 198 40.50 -7.38 12.71
CA LYS A 198 41.78 -7.80 13.30
C LYS A 198 42.90 -7.61 12.28
N ASN A 199 43.99 -6.98 12.70
CA ASN A 199 45.21 -6.79 11.90
C ASN A 199 46.46 -7.27 12.66
N PHE A 200 46.29 -8.21 13.60
CA PHE A 200 47.39 -8.91 14.28
C PHE A 200 47.27 -10.41 14.03
N ASN A 201 48.39 -11.13 13.94
CA ASN A 201 48.41 -12.55 13.61
C ASN A 201 48.91 -13.43 14.76
N HIS A 202 48.49 -13.09 15.99
CA HIS A 202 48.91 -13.81 17.19
C HIS A 202 47.84 -14.78 17.68
N SER A 203 48.24 -16.04 17.85
CA SER A 203 47.50 -17.10 18.55
C SER A 203 47.41 -16.84 20.05
N ASP A 204 48.37 -16.09 20.63
CA ASP A 204 48.41 -15.75 22.06
C ASP A 204 48.29 -14.23 22.31
N ILE A 205 47.09 -13.81 22.67
CA ILE A 205 46.74 -12.42 23.01
C ILE A 205 47.50 -11.97 24.27
N ALA A 206 47.80 -12.90 25.18
CA ALA A 206 48.49 -12.65 26.44
C ALA A 206 49.91 -12.10 26.23
N LEU A 207 50.61 -12.54 25.18
CA LEU A 207 51.93 -12.02 24.80
C LEU A 207 51.81 -10.60 24.23
N LEU A 208 50.82 -10.38 23.34
CA LEU A 208 50.56 -9.08 22.72
C LEU A 208 50.20 -7.99 23.76
N ILE A 209 49.42 -8.35 24.79
CA ILE A 209 49.07 -7.44 25.91
C ILE A 209 50.33 -7.05 26.70
N LYS A 210 51.24 -8.01 26.93
CA LYS A 210 52.51 -7.80 27.66
C LYS A 210 53.48 -6.93 26.86
N GLU A 211 53.68 -7.21 25.59
CA GLU A 211 54.61 -6.46 24.72
C GLU A 211 54.19 -5.00 24.54
N LEU A 212 52.90 -4.76 24.30
CA LEU A 212 52.38 -3.42 24.03
C LEU A 212 52.03 -2.61 25.29
N LYS A 213 52.31 -3.17 26.48
CA LYS A 213 52.02 -2.60 27.80
C LYS A 213 50.60 -2.03 27.88
N LEU A 214 49.62 -2.74 27.31
CA LEU A 214 48.22 -2.29 27.31
C LEU A 214 47.66 -2.41 28.74
N ARG A 215 47.38 -1.28 29.39
CA ARG A 215 46.83 -1.24 30.76
C ARG A 215 45.31 -1.05 30.82
N SER A 216 44.69 -0.68 29.70
CA SER A 216 43.25 -0.42 29.65
C SER A 216 42.47 -1.74 29.55
N LYS A 217 41.73 -2.07 30.61
CA LYS A 217 40.84 -3.26 30.66
C LYS A 217 39.88 -3.32 29.47
N LYS A 218 39.39 -2.17 28.99
CA LYS A 218 38.47 -2.08 27.85
C LYS A 218 39.13 -2.38 26.50
N GLN A 219 40.41 -2.00 26.33
CA GLN A 219 41.17 -2.32 25.12
C GLN A 219 41.55 -3.80 25.07
N ILE A 220 41.92 -4.37 26.20
CA ILE A 220 42.23 -5.81 26.33
C ILE A 220 40.99 -6.64 25.96
N LEU A 221 39.84 -6.34 26.55
CA LEU A 221 38.61 -7.11 26.31
C LEU A 221 38.10 -6.96 24.86
N ALA A 222 38.33 -5.80 24.22
CA ALA A 222 38.05 -5.63 22.79
C ALA A 222 38.97 -6.47 21.90
N LEU A 223 40.27 -6.58 22.23
CA LEU A 223 41.21 -7.44 21.50
C LEU A 223 40.94 -8.93 21.72
N GLU A 224 40.46 -9.32 22.90
CA GLU A 224 40.00 -10.68 23.20
C GLU A 224 38.73 -11.09 22.44
N LEU A 225 37.82 -10.15 22.21
CA LEU A 225 36.66 -10.39 21.34
C LEU A 225 37.09 -10.51 19.87
N LEU A 226 38.02 -9.66 19.42
CA LEU A 226 38.57 -9.68 18.06
C LEU A 226 39.55 -10.83 17.79
N SER A 227 40.03 -11.54 18.81
CA SER A 227 40.87 -12.72 18.58
C SER A 227 40.07 -13.93 18.12
N LYS A 228 38.79 -14.00 18.55
CA LYS A 228 37.86 -15.10 18.29
C LYS A 228 37.20 -14.98 16.92
N THR A 229 37.18 -13.78 16.34
CA THR A 229 36.50 -13.48 15.07
C THR A 229 37.33 -12.51 14.23
N GLU A 230 37.31 -12.67 12.91
CA GLU A 230 38.18 -11.87 12.03
C GLU A 230 37.77 -10.39 11.96
N SER A 231 36.49 -10.10 12.17
CA SER A 231 35.94 -8.74 12.17
C SER A 231 34.66 -8.65 13.02
N VAL A 232 34.46 -7.52 13.71
CA VAL A 232 33.28 -7.28 14.57
C VAL A 232 32.74 -5.86 14.35
N PRO A 233 31.41 -5.65 14.33
CA PRO A 233 30.81 -4.32 14.34
C PRO A 233 31.21 -3.52 15.58
N TYR A 234 31.50 -2.22 15.42
CA TYR A 234 31.81 -1.33 16.55
C TYR A 234 30.70 -1.31 17.61
N SER A 235 29.42 -1.42 17.22
CA SER A 235 28.30 -1.45 18.16
C SER A 235 28.38 -2.64 19.12
N GLU A 236 28.77 -3.80 18.61
CA GLU A 236 28.89 -5.03 19.38
C GLU A 236 30.13 -4.99 20.29
N LEU A 237 31.26 -4.48 19.77
CA LEU A 237 32.43 -4.21 20.61
C LEU A 237 32.11 -3.21 21.72
N LYS A 238 31.39 -2.13 21.41
CA LYS A 238 30.99 -1.13 22.41
C LYS A 238 30.06 -1.73 23.47
N GLN A 239 29.12 -2.59 23.09
CA GLN A 239 28.20 -3.24 24.03
C GLN A 239 28.92 -4.25 24.93
N ASN A 240 29.79 -5.08 24.36
CA ASN A 240 30.42 -6.19 25.08
C ASN A 240 31.70 -5.78 25.83
N SER A 241 32.40 -4.71 25.40
CA SER A 241 33.64 -4.22 26.03
C SER A 241 33.57 -2.82 26.64
N GLY A 242 32.53 -2.03 26.31
CA GLY A 242 32.41 -0.64 26.75
C GLY A 242 33.47 0.30 26.16
N ILE A 243 34.18 -0.10 25.10
CA ILE A 243 35.27 0.66 24.48
C ILE A 243 34.74 1.90 23.73
N SER A 244 35.45 3.04 23.88
CA SER A 244 35.14 4.27 23.15
C SER A 244 35.77 4.29 21.76
N LEU A 245 35.20 5.10 20.86
CA LEU A 245 35.72 5.26 19.49
C LEU A 245 37.14 5.86 19.48
N SER A 246 37.48 6.71 20.46
CA SER A 246 38.84 7.23 20.65
C SER A 246 39.84 6.14 21.07
N SER A 247 39.40 5.20 21.92
CA SER A 247 40.24 4.08 22.37
C SER A 247 40.48 3.06 21.26
N LEU A 248 39.54 2.89 20.33
CA LEU A 248 39.73 2.09 19.11
C LEU A 248 40.67 2.77 18.13
N ARG A 249 40.57 4.08 17.91
CA ARG A 249 41.55 4.81 17.08
C ARG A 249 42.98 4.64 17.60
N SER A 250 43.17 4.68 18.92
CA SER A 250 44.48 4.38 19.52
C SER A 250 44.98 2.94 19.27
N LEU A 251 44.09 1.97 19.06
CA LEU A 251 44.47 0.60 18.67
C LEU A 251 44.74 0.50 17.16
N GLU A 252 44.04 1.30 16.34
CA GLU A 252 44.27 1.45 14.90
C GLU A 252 45.61 2.15 14.62
N ASP A 253 45.95 3.20 15.38
CA ASP A 253 47.25 3.88 15.31
C ASP A 253 48.43 2.96 15.68
N LYS A 254 48.16 1.92 16.47
CA LYS A 254 49.11 0.85 16.83
C LYS A 254 49.11 -0.32 15.83
N ASP A 255 48.43 -0.17 14.70
CA ASP A 255 48.25 -1.13 13.60
C ASP A 255 47.66 -2.49 14.01
N LEU A 256 47.03 -2.59 15.19
CA LEU A 256 46.41 -3.83 15.68
C LEU A 256 45.06 -4.10 15.05
N ILE A 257 44.35 -3.05 14.64
CA ILE A 257 43.02 -3.15 14.07
C ILE A 257 42.89 -2.19 12.89
N LYS A 258 42.00 -2.51 11.95
CA LYS A 258 41.60 -1.58 10.89
C LYS A 258 40.11 -1.29 10.98
N ILE A 259 39.76 -0.01 11.02
CA ILE A 259 38.38 0.43 11.04
C ILE A 259 37.94 0.70 9.61
N LYS A 260 37.09 -0.16 9.06
CA LYS A 260 36.48 0.04 7.75
C LYS A 260 35.02 0.40 7.92
N GLU A 261 34.59 1.45 7.24
CA GLU A 261 33.15 1.71 7.07
C GLU A 261 32.63 0.77 5.99
N VAL A 262 31.76 -0.15 6.39
CA VAL A 262 31.11 -1.11 5.49
C VAL A 262 29.62 -0.82 5.50
N ARG A 263 29.03 -0.81 4.30
CA ARG A 263 27.58 -0.69 4.16
C ARG A 263 26.91 -1.95 4.72
N VAL A 264 26.05 -1.78 5.72
CA VAL A 264 25.21 -2.85 6.26
C VAL A 264 23.80 -2.61 5.81
N LEU A 265 23.23 -3.61 5.14
CA LEU A 265 21.86 -3.60 4.69
C LEU A 265 20.95 -3.77 5.92
N ARG A 266 19.92 -2.93 6.03
CA ARG A 266 18.91 -3.10 7.08
C ARG A 266 18.11 -4.36 6.78
N ASP A 267 17.89 -5.23 7.77
CA ASP A 267 16.93 -6.30 7.65
C ASP A 267 15.60 -5.88 8.30
N SER A 268 14.51 -6.06 7.57
CA SER A 268 13.16 -5.80 8.05
C SER A 268 12.60 -7.11 8.61
N GLU A 269 12.62 -7.24 9.93
CA GLU A 269 12.25 -8.45 10.67
C GLU A 269 10.75 -8.77 10.72
N GLY A 270 10.45 -10.01 11.12
CA GLY A 270 9.21 -10.48 11.77
C GLY A 270 9.47 -11.69 12.70
N ILE A 271 8.78 -11.73 13.85
CA ILE A 271 9.01 -12.57 15.07
C ILE A 271 8.31 -13.95 15.03
N PHE A 272 7.71 -14.35 13.90
CA PHE A 272 7.09 -15.67 13.82
C PHE A 272 8.13 -16.71 13.46
N THR A 273 8.18 -17.79 14.24
CA THR A 273 8.91 -19.03 13.95
C THR A 273 7.87 -20.12 13.90
N GLU A 274 7.42 -20.48 12.69
CA GLU A 274 6.72 -21.76 12.50
C GLU A 274 7.74 -22.77 11.98
N ASP A 275 7.77 -23.93 12.63
CA ASP A 275 8.53 -25.07 12.12
C ASP A 275 8.01 -25.44 10.73
N ALA A 276 8.94 -25.63 9.79
CA ALA A 276 8.59 -26.06 8.44
C ALA A 276 7.99 -27.47 8.49
N LYS A 277 6.67 -27.57 8.36
CA LYS A 277 6.02 -28.84 8.03
C LYS A 277 6.10 -29.03 6.52
N GLU A 278 6.86 -30.04 6.09
CA GLU A 278 6.76 -30.54 4.72
C GLU A 278 5.39 -31.23 4.56
N PHE A 279 4.65 -30.82 3.53
CA PHE A 279 3.40 -31.46 3.14
C PHE A 279 3.65 -32.19 1.83
N ASP A 280 3.27 -33.46 1.77
CA ASP A 280 3.19 -34.17 0.50
C ASP A 280 2.02 -33.60 -0.31
N LEU A 281 2.29 -33.31 -1.58
CA LEU A 281 1.26 -32.81 -2.49
C LEU A 281 0.26 -33.93 -2.81
N ASN A 282 -1.03 -33.62 -2.82
CA ASN A 282 -2.05 -34.56 -3.29
C ASN A 282 -2.07 -34.66 -4.83
N GLU A 283 -2.85 -35.59 -5.38
CA GLU A 283 -2.92 -35.83 -6.83
C GLU A 283 -3.31 -34.58 -7.64
N ASP A 284 -4.32 -33.84 -7.17
CA ASP A 284 -4.76 -32.58 -7.80
C ASP A 284 -3.66 -31.52 -7.84
N GLN A 285 -2.91 -31.37 -6.73
CA GLN A 285 -1.79 -30.45 -6.63
C GLN A 285 -0.62 -30.88 -7.51
N ILE A 286 -0.31 -32.17 -7.57
CA ILE A 286 0.74 -32.71 -8.46
C ILE A 286 0.38 -32.42 -9.91
N ASN A 287 -0.87 -32.68 -10.31
CA ASN A 287 -1.35 -32.40 -11.66
C ASN A 287 -1.26 -30.90 -11.98
N ALA A 288 -1.72 -30.04 -11.07
CA ALA A 288 -1.60 -28.59 -11.20
C ALA A 288 -0.15 -28.15 -11.40
N VAL A 289 0.76 -28.67 -10.58
CA VAL A 289 2.20 -28.39 -10.67
C VAL A 289 2.74 -28.86 -12.02
N ASN A 290 2.40 -30.04 -12.50
CA ASN A 290 2.88 -30.58 -13.77
C ASN A 290 2.47 -29.70 -14.96
N ILE A 291 1.17 -29.40 -15.08
CA ILE A 291 0.61 -28.53 -16.13
C ILE A 291 1.32 -27.17 -16.15
N ILE A 292 1.52 -26.57 -14.97
CA ILE A 292 2.20 -25.27 -14.86
C ILE A 292 3.67 -25.37 -15.28
N ASN A 293 4.34 -26.47 -14.96
CA ASN A 293 5.76 -26.65 -15.27
C ASN A 293 6.03 -26.85 -16.76
N GLU A 294 5.14 -27.52 -17.49
CA GLU A 294 5.22 -27.62 -18.95
C GLU A 294 5.28 -26.24 -19.59
N SER A 295 4.41 -25.31 -19.19
CA SER A 295 4.45 -23.93 -19.69
C SER A 295 5.72 -23.17 -19.30
N ILE A 296 6.31 -23.49 -18.14
CA ILE A 296 7.60 -22.90 -17.71
C ILE A 296 8.75 -23.44 -18.58
N GLU A 297 8.65 -24.68 -19.08
CA GLU A 297 9.59 -25.29 -20.03
C GLU A 297 9.52 -24.65 -21.41
N GLU A 298 8.32 -24.46 -21.93
CA GLU A 298 8.08 -23.86 -23.25
C GLU A 298 8.49 -22.38 -23.35
N LYS A 299 8.66 -21.70 -22.20
CA LYS A 299 8.97 -20.26 -22.10
C LYS A 299 7.92 -19.38 -22.80
N VAL A 300 6.67 -19.79 -22.74
CA VAL A 300 5.52 -19.05 -23.31
C VAL A 300 4.74 -18.38 -22.17
N PHE A 301 4.18 -17.20 -22.46
CA PHE A 301 3.22 -16.59 -21.55
C PHE A 301 1.95 -17.45 -21.47
N LYS A 302 1.62 -17.89 -20.26
CA LYS A 302 0.34 -18.56 -19.97
C LYS A 302 -0.19 -18.10 -18.62
N CYS A 303 -1.50 -17.93 -18.53
CA CYS A 303 -2.16 -17.46 -17.31
C CYS A 303 -3.07 -18.56 -16.77
N TYR A 304 -2.83 -18.96 -15.52
CA TYR A 304 -3.56 -19.99 -14.82
C TYR A 304 -4.43 -19.36 -13.74
N MET A 305 -5.70 -19.76 -13.68
CA MET A 305 -6.59 -19.48 -12.56
C MET A 305 -6.59 -20.70 -11.65
N LEU A 306 -5.93 -20.58 -10.50
CA LEU A 306 -5.89 -21.63 -9.49
C LEU A 306 -7.06 -21.43 -8.52
N HIS A 307 -8.18 -22.09 -8.82
CA HIS A 307 -9.40 -22.04 -8.04
C HIS A 307 -9.42 -23.20 -7.05
N GLY A 308 -9.17 -22.91 -5.77
CA GLY A 308 -9.10 -23.94 -4.75
C GLY A 308 -9.72 -23.51 -3.45
N VAL A 309 -10.50 -24.39 -2.81
CA VAL A 309 -11.19 -24.11 -1.55
C VAL A 309 -10.22 -23.59 -0.47
N THR A 310 -10.72 -22.93 0.57
CA THR A 310 -9.87 -22.48 1.68
C THR A 310 -9.18 -23.69 2.32
N GLY A 311 -7.84 -23.66 2.44
CA GLY A 311 -7.06 -24.80 2.94
C GLY A 311 -6.68 -25.87 1.88
N SER A 312 -6.94 -25.64 0.60
CA SER A 312 -6.52 -26.51 -0.53
C SER A 312 -5.01 -26.58 -0.79
N GLY A 313 -4.17 -25.89 -0.01
CA GLY A 313 -2.72 -25.93 -0.19
C GLY A 313 -2.17 -25.16 -1.40
N LYS A 314 -2.90 -24.15 -1.93
CA LYS A 314 -2.42 -23.29 -3.03
C LYS A 314 -0.98 -22.76 -2.83
N THR A 315 -0.63 -22.42 -1.59
CA THR A 315 0.71 -21.93 -1.24
C THR A 315 1.81 -22.96 -1.52
N GLU A 316 1.53 -24.26 -1.40
CA GLU A 316 2.52 -25.32 -1.67
C GLU A 316 2.81 -25.43 -3.16
N ILE A 317 1.76 -25.35 -3.99
CA ILE A 317 1.91 -25.25 -5.45
C ILE A 317 2.78 -24.04 -5.80
N TYR A 318 2.57 -22.88 -5.18
CA TYR A 318 3.39 -21.69 -5.44
C TYR A 318 4.86 -21.93 -5.13
N ILE A 319 5.14 -22.53 -3.97
CA ILE A 319 6.49 -22.83 -3.52
C ILE A 319 7.18 -23.81 -4.48
N ASP A 320 6.54 -24.92 -4.84
CA ASP A 320 7.17 -25.93 -5.71
C ASP A 320 7.39 -25.46 -7.14
N VAL A 321 6.43 -24.71 -7.70
CA VAL A 321 6.60 -24.09 -9.01
C VAL A 321 7.76 -23.09 -8.98
N ILE A 322 7.86 -22.26 -7.93
CA ILE A 322 8.97 -21.29 -7.79
C ILE A 322 10.32 -21.99 -7.64
N LYS A 323 10.41 -23.09 -6.88
CA LYS A 323 11.65 -23.90 -6.80
C LYS A 323 12.15 -24.30 -8.20
N LYS A 324 11.25 -24.75 -9.08
CA LYS A 324 11.60 -25.13 -10.46
C LYS A 324 11.99 -23.92 -11.32
N VAL A 325 11.31 -22.79 -11.19
CA VAL A 325 11.68 -21.53 -11.87
C VAL A 325 13.08 -21.07 -11.47
N LEU A 326 13.41 -21.12 -10.18
CA LEU A 326 14.73 -20.75 -9.67
C LEU A 326 15.83 -21.71 -10.15
N LYS A 327 15.56 -23.02 -10.24
CA LYS A 327 16.50 -24.00 -10.80
C LYS A 327 16.88 -23.68 -12.25
N LYS A 328 16.00 -23.03 -13.01
CA LYS A 328 16.25 -22.55 -14.38
C LYS A 328 16.95 -21.18 -14.44
N GLY A 329 17.38 -20.63 -13.31
CA GLY A 329 18.05 -19.31 -13.23
C GLY A 329 17.13 -18.11 -13.46
N LYS A 330 15.81 -18.32 -13.46
CA LYS A 330 14.79 -17.25 -13.59
C LYS A 330 14.39 -16.73 -12.20
N THR A 331 13.67 -15.60 -12.16
CA THR A 331 13.19 -14.97 -10.92
C THR A 331 11.67 -15.06 -10.78
N ALA A 332 11.16 -14.82 -9.57
CA ALA A 332 9.73 -14.86 -9.27
C ALA A 332 9.23 -13.59 -8.57
N ILE A 333 7.99 -13.19 -8.88
CA ILE A 333 7.25 -12.17 -8.12
C ILE A 333 6.03 -12.83 -7.49
N VAL A 334 5.83 -12.62 -6.19
CA VAL A 334 4.66 -13.08 -5.45
C VAL A 334 3.93 -11.86 -4.92
N LEU A 335 2.76 -11.61 -5.47
CA LEU A 335 1.86 -10.57 -5.01
C LEU A 335 0.93 -11.13 -3.95
N VAL A 336 0.80 -10.39 -2.85
CA VAL A 336 -0.11 -10.67 -1.76
C VAL A 336 -0.99 -9.45 -1.47
N PRO A 337 -2.20 -9.63 -0.95
CA PRO A 337 -2.98 -8.52 -0.39
C PRO A 337 -2.15 -7.82 0.69
N GLU A 338 -2.18 -6.49 0.67
CA GLU A 338 -1.51 -5.56 1.61
C GLU A 338 -0.66 -6.23 2.71
N ILE A 339 0.67 -6.18 2.59
CA ILE A 339 1.67 -6.96 3.37
C ILE A 339 1.47 -7.03 4.89
N SER A 340 0.81 -6.05 5.52
CA SER A 340 0.45 -6.22 6.95
C SER A 340 -0.41 -7.44 7.20
N LEU A 341 -1.12 -7.96 6.20
CA LEU A 341 -2.15 -8.98 6.34
C LEU A 341 -1.67 -10.41 6.05
N THR A 342 -0.40 -10.62 5.66
CA THR A 342 0.12 -11.96 5.31
C THR A 342 1.55 -12.25 5.85
N PRO A 343 1.87 -11.94 7.13
CA PRO A 343 3.17 -12.28 7.70
C PRO A 343 3.49 -13.78 7.65
N GLN A 344 2.46 -14.64 7.78
CA GLN A 344 2.58 -16.09 7.69
C GLN A 344 3.13 -16.53 6.33
N LEU A 345 2.58 -16.01 5.23
CA LEU A 345 3.06 -16.34 3.88
C LEU A 345 4.51 -15.87 3.68
N ILE A 346 4.82 -14.63 4.07
CA ILE A 346 6.18 -14.09 3.95
C ILE A 346 7.18 -14.96 4.71
N HIS A 347 6.83 -15.38 5.93
CA HIS A 347 7.67 -16.24 6.75
C HIS A 347 7.86 -17.61 6.10
N ARG A 348 6.78 -18.26 5.64
CA ARG A 348 6.83 -19.56 4.94
C ARG A 348 7.79 -19.51 3.75
N PHE A 349 7.70 -18.47 2.93
CA PHE A 349 8.61 -18.29 1.81
C PHE A 349 10.06 -18.05 2.24
N ARG A 350 10.30 -17.29 3.31
CA ARG A 350 11.66 -17.09 3.84
C ARG A 350 12.25 -18.37 4.43
N ASN A 351 11.45 -19.20 5.09
CA ASN A 351 11.92 -20.49 5.60
C ASN A 351 12.36 -21.41 4.48
N VAL A 352 11.60 -21.44 3.36
CA VAL A 352 11.93 -22.31 2.22
C VAL A 352 13.06 -21.77 1.35
N PHE A 353 13.10 -20.45 1.09
CA PHE A 353 14.02 -19.86 0.11
C PHE A 353 15.18 -19.07 0.75
N GLY A 354 15.18 -18.87 2.06
CA GLY A 354 16.20 -18.15 2.82
C GLY A 354 16.46 -16.73 2.30
N GLU A 355 17.73 -16.37 2.24
CA GLU A 355 18.23 -15.05 1.79
C GLU A 355 17.90 -14.70 0.33
N LYS A 356 17.35 -15.64 -0.46
CA LYS A 356 16.93 -15.40 -1.85
C LYS A 356 15.59 -14.66 -1.94
N ALA A 357 14.79 -14.62 -0.86
CA ALA A 357 13.48 -13.99 -0.83
C ALA A 357 13.51 -12.61 -0.15
N GLY A 358 13.15 -11.57 -0.91
CA GLY A 358 13.02 -10.20 -0.44
C GLY A 358 11.56 -9.74 -0.34
N VAL A 359 11.30 -8.75 0.50
CA VAL A 359 9.94 -8.21 0.75
C VAL A 359 9.87 -6.72 0.40
N ILE A 360 8.81 -6.29 -0.29
CA ILE A 360 8.58 -4.87 -0.64
C ILE A 360 7.19 -4.40 -0.20
N HIS A 361 7.11 -3.58 0.86
CA HIS A 361 5.89 -2.86 1.26
C HIS A 361 6.00 -1.33 1.20
N SER A 362 4.82 -0.70 1.19
CA SER A 362 4.63 0.74 1.38
C SER A 362 5.21 1.27 2.70
N LYS A 363 5.17 0.46 3.78
CA LYS A 363 5.68 0.84 5.12
C LYS A 363 7.21 0.79 5.26
N LEU A 364 7.96 0.33 4.25
CA LEU A 364 9.43 0.32 4.30
C LEU A 364 9.93 1.77 4.37
N SER A 365 10.89 2.02 5.25
CA SER A 365 11.62 3.29 5.28
C SER A 365 12.35 3.52 3.96
N ALA A 366 12.66 4.79 3.64
CA ALA A 366 13.39 5.12 2.41
C ALA A 366 14.74 4.40 2.32
N GLY A 367 15.40 4.18 3.47
CA GLY A 367 16.65 3.44 3.55
C GLY A 367 16.49 1.95 3.26
N GLU A 368 15.49 1.28 3.86
CA GLU A 368 15.21 -0.14 3.60
C GLU A 368 14.79 -0.38 2.16
N ARG A 369 14.00 0.52 1.57
CA ARG A 369 13.59 0.41 0.16
C ARG A 369 14.79 0.49 -0.78
N LEU A 370 15.77 1.35 -0.47
CA LEU A 370 17.03 1.45 -1.23
C LEU A 370 17.86 0.17 -1.07
N ASP A 371 18.03 -0.31 0.16
CA ASP A 371 18.78 -1.54 0.45
C ASP A 371 18.16 -2.75 -0.27
N THR A 372 16.82 -2.88 -0.24
CA THR A 372 16.09 -3.92 -0.99
C THR A 372 16.25 -3.77 -2.50
N PHE A 373 16.19 -2.55 -3.02
CA PHE A 373 16.40 -2.28 -4.45
C PHE A 373 17.80 -2.74 -4.89
N ASP A 374 18.84 -2.40 -4.14
CA ASP A 374 20.22 -2.79 -4.46
C ASP A 374 20.41 -4.31 -4.39
N ARG A 375 19.80 -4.99 -3.40
CA ARG A 375 19.80 -6.47 -3.31
C ARG A 375 19.13 -7.13 -4.52
N ILE A 376 18.09 -6.50 -5.10
CA ILE A 376 17.43 -6.99 -6.31
C ILE A 376 18.35 -6.82 -7.52
N VAL A 377 18.91 -5.62 -7.70
CA VAL A 377 19.76 -5.30 -8.85
C VAL A 377 21.04 -6.14 -8.86
N ASN A 378 21.64 -6.35 -7.69
CA ASN A 378 22.82 -7.22 -7.52
C ASN A 378 22.46 -8.72 -7.61
N GLY A 379 21.18 -9.05 -7.72
CA GLY A 379 20.71 -10.42 -7.90
C GLY A 379 20.76 -11.28 -6.65
N SER A 380 20.94 -10.68 -5.46
CA SER A 380 20.86 -11.37 -4.17
C SER A 380 19.44 -11.85 -3.90
N PHE A 381 18.43 -11.02 -4.20
CA PHE A 381 17.04 -11.44 -4.19
C PHE A 381 16.63 -12.00 -5.55
N LYS A 382 16.14 -13.24 -5.56
CA LYS A 382 15.57 -13.93 -6.73
C LYS A 382 14.06 -14.03 -6.68
N ILE A 383 13.48 -13.91 -5.48
CA ILE A 383 12.05 -13.87 -5.25
C ILE A 383 11.72 -12.55 -4.58
N ILE A 384 10.72 -11.84 -5.10
CA ILE A 384 10.18 -10.65 -4.46
C ILE A 384 8.73 -10.88 -4.08
N ILE A 385 8.47 -10.72 -2.78
CA ILE A 385 7.15 -10.86 -2.20
C ILE A 385 6.66 -9.46 -1.85
N GLY A 386 5.44 -9.14 -2.26
CA GLY A 386 4.83 -7.97 -1.67
C GLY A 386 3.46 -7.57 -2.19
N ALA A 387 3.02 -6.37 -1.81
CA ALA A 387 1.78 -5.81 -2.31
C ALA A 387 1.93 -5.40 -3.78
N ARG A 388 0.92 -4.75 -4.34
CA ARG A 388 0.93 -4.26 -5.73
C ARG A 388 2.18 -3.45 -6.17
N SER A 389 2.93 -2.84 -5.25
CA SER A 389 4.17 -2.11 -5.59
C SER A 389 5.35 -3.03 -5.92
N ALA A 390 5.31 -4.30 -5.53
CA ALA A 390 6.31 -5.31 -5.89
C ALA A 390 6.39 -5.53 -7.41
N LEU A 391 5.33 -5.18 -8.14
CA LEU A 391 5.32 -5.12 -9.61
C LEU A 391 6.27 -4.11 -10.22
N PHE A 392 6.88 -3.23 -9.43
CA PHE A 392 7.94 -2.35 -9.92
C PHE A 392 9.34 -2.80 -9.52
N ALA A 393 9.49 -3.96 -8.87
CA ALA A 393 10.80 -4.51 -8.55
C ALA A 393 11.60 -4.77 -9.85
N PRO A 394 12.86 -4.30 -9.95
CA PRO A 394 13.69 -4.45 -11.15
C PRO A 394 14.33 -5.85 -11.25
N LEU A 395 13.52 -6.89 -11.06
CA LEU A 395 13.95 -8.28 -11.29
C LEU A 395 14.19 -8.52 -12.77
N LYS A 396 15.28 -9.23 -13.08
CA LYS A 396 15.63 -9.65 -14.44
C LYS A 396 15.25 -11.10 -14.64
N ASN A 397 14.87 -11.47 -15.87
CA ASN A 397 14.52 -12.85 -16.25
C ASN A 397 13.36 -13.42 -15.43
N ILE A 398 12.25 -12.67 -15.32
CA ILE A 398 11.06 -13.13 -14.61
C ILE A 398 10.52 -14.37 -15.30
N GLY A 399 10.43 -15.48 -14.56
CA GLY A 399 9.88 -16.74 -15.05
C GLY A 399 8.44 -16.97 -14.59
N ILE A 400 8.05 -16.36 -13.47
CA ILE A 400 6.72 -16.49 -12.92
C ILE A 400 6.29 -15.25 -12.14
N ILE A 401 5.02 -14.90 -12.24
CA ILE A 401 4.34 -13.94 -11.38
C ILE A 401 3.11 -14.64 -10.78
N ILE A 402 2.95 -14.55 -9.46
CA ILE A 402 1.82 -15.11 -8.73
C ILE A 402 1.06 -13.96 -8.08
N ALA A 403 -0.27 -13.94 -8.18
CA ALA A 403 -1.12 -13.07 -7.38
C ALA A 403 -2.02 -13.93 -6.50
N ASP A 404 -1.71 -13.98 -5.21
CA ASP A 404 -2.54 -14.65 -4.22
C ASP A 404 -3.74 -13.78 -3.83
N GLU A 405 -4.85 -14.42 -3.47
CA GLU A 405 -6.14 -13.79 -3.20
C GLU A 405 -6.51 -12.72 -4.26
N GLU A 406 -6.43 -13.08 -5.55
CA GLU A 406 -6.50 -12.13 -6.68
C GLU A 406 -7.73 -11.22 -6.70
N HIS A 407 -8.82 -11.68 -6.08
CA HIS A 407 -10.08 -10.96 -5.96
C HIS A 407 -10.01 -9.76 -5.00
N ASP A 408 -8.93 -9.61 -4.22
CA ASP A 408 -8.80 -8.58 -3.20
C ASP A 408 -8.73 -7.17 -3.81
N SER A 409 -9.66 -6.31 -3.41
CA SER A 409 -9.72 -4.90 -3.86
C SER A 409 -8.45 -4.07 -3.57
N SER A 410 -7.58 -4.48 -2.65
CA SER A 410 -6.32 -3.78 -2.35
C SER A 410 -5.33 -3.76 -3.53
N TYR A 411 -5.51 -4.66 -4.50
CA TYR A 411 -4.77 -4.62 -5.77
C TYR A 411 -5.06 -3.35 -6.58
N LYS A 412 -6.26 -2.76 -6.46
CA LYS A 412 -6.60 -1.51 -7.14
C LYS A 412 -6.07 -0.30 -6.36
N GLN A 413 -5.32 0.55 -7.05
CA GLN A 413 -4.77 1.77 -6.46
C GLN A 413 -5.76 2.94 -6.47
N GLU A 414 -6.02 3.53 -5.29
CA GLU A 414 -6.94 4.68 -5.14
C GLU A 414 -6.32 6.04 -5.45
N ASN A 415 -5.00 6.15 -5.58
CA ASN A 415 -4.26 7.40 -5.91
C ASN A 415 -3.66 7.30 -7.32
N SER A 416 -3.26 8.40 -7.96
CA SER A 416 -2.54 8.28 -9.25
C SER A 416 -1.29 7.39 -9.06
N PRO A 417 -0.97 6.45 -9.97
CA PRO A 417 -1.54 6.22 -11.32
C PRO A 417 -2.71 5.21 -11.42
N ARG A 418 -3.51 5.02 -10.37
CA ARG A 418 -4.78 4.25 -10.33
C ARG A 418 -4.79 2.86 -10.98
N TYR A 419 -3.63 2.23 -11.12
CA TYR A 419 -3.51 0.93 -11.76
C TYR A 419 -4.11 -0.19 -10.90
N ASN A 420 -4.52 -1.29 -11.54
CA ASN A 420 -4.83 -2.54 -10.87
C ASN A 420 -3.60 -3.44 -10.88
N GLY A 421 -3.11 -3.81 -9.70
CA GLY A 421 -1.98 -4.71 -9.53
C GLY A 421 -2.17 -6.05 -10.23
N ARG A 422 -3.36 -6.67 -10.14
CA ARG A 422 -3.63 -7.95 -10.80
C ARG A 422 -3.50 -7.86 -12.32
N ASP A 423 -4.20 -6.90 -12.93
CA ASP A 423 -4.21 -6.77 -14.39
C ASP A 423 -2.83 -6.34 -14.92
N SER A 424 -2.12 -5.51 -14.14
CA SER A 424 -0.73 -5.11 -14.44
C SER A 424 0.25 -6.28 -14.28
N ALA A 425 -0.01 -7.22 -13.36
CA ALA A 425 0.79 -8.43 -13.21
C ALA A 425 0.66 -9.34 -14.44
N ILE A 426 -0.56 -9.55 -14.92
CA ILE A 426 -0.83 -10.33 -16.15
C ILE A 426 -0.07 -9.71 -17.33
N TYR A 427 -0.14 -8.39 -17.49
CA TYR A 427 0.58 -7.70 -18.56
C TYR A 427 2.11 -7.79 -18.40
N ARG A 428 2.63 -7.64 -17.17
CA ARG A 428 4.07 -7.78 -16.90
C ARG A 428 4.57 -9.20 -17.18
N ALA A 429 3.78 -10.22 -16.84
CA ALA A 429 4.09 -11.61 -17.17
C ALA A 429 4.13 -11.82 -18.68
N LYS A 430 3.16 -11.25 -19.43
CA LYS A 430 3.13 -11.27 -20.89
C LYS A 430 4.36 -10.59 -21.51
N LEU A 431 4.78 -9.44 -20.99
CA LEU A 431 5.99 -8.74 -21.46
C LEU A 431 7.26 -9.58 -21.28
N ASN A 432 7.29 -10.47 -20.29
CA ASN A 432 8.45 -11.31 -19.96
C ASN A 432 8.36 -12.74 -20.51
N ASN A 433 7.28 -13.11 -21.22
CA ASN A 433 6.96 -14.50 -21.55
C ASN A 433 7.05 -15.41 -20.31
N ALA A 434 6.51 -14.91 -19.18
CA ALA A 434 6.48 -15.58 -17.89
C ALA A 434 5.12 -16.22 -17.67
N VAL A 435 5.08 -17.22 -16.79
CA VAL A 435 3.81 -17.79 -16.33
C VAL A 435 3.15 -16.86 -15.32
N MET A 436 1.83 -16.71 -15.41
CA MET A 436 1.01 -16.00 -14.43
C MET A 436 0.12 -16.99 -13.68
N ILE A 437 0.08 -16.90 -12.35
CA ILE A 437 -0.87 -17.66 -11.52
C ILE A 437 -1.75 -16.68 -10.75
N LEU A 438 -3.06 -16.81 -10.92
CA LEU A 438 -4.09 -16.11 -10.15
C LEU A 438 -4.66 -17.09 -9.12
N GLY A 439 -4.35 -16.87 -7.85
CA GLY A 439 -4.81 -17.70 -6.74
C GLY A 439 -6.07 -17.18 -6.10
N SER A 440 -7.09 -18.02 -5.96
CA SER A 440 -8.26 -17.65 -5.14
C SER A 440 -9.07 -18.86 -4.69
N ALA A 441 -9.67 -18.76 -3.50
CA ALA A 441 -10.79 -19.62 -3.12
C ALA A 441 -12.15 -19.08 -3.59
N THR A 442 -12.23 -17.77 -3.79
CA THR A 442 -13.42 -17.05 -4.24
C THR A 442 -13.01 -16.12 -5.38
N PRO A 443 -12.84 -16.64 -6.60
CA PRO A 443 -12.38 -15.86 -7.74
C PRO A 443 -13.22 -14.59 -7.93
N SER A 444 -12.61 -13.54 -8.46
CA SER A 444 -13.37 -12.41 -8.99
C SER A 444 -14.20 -12.90 -10.17
N VAL A 445 -15.42 -12.37 -10.32
CA VAL A 445 -16.31 -12.76 -11.43
C VAL A 445 -15.62 -12.51 -12.78
N GLU A 446 -14.81 -11.45 -12.88
CA GLU A 446 -14.03 -11.18 -14.08
C GLU A 446 -12.93 -12.21 -14.34
N SER A 447 -12.20 -12.65 -13.31
CA SER A 447 -11.14 -13.67 -13.46
C SER A 447 -11.72 -15.04 -13.82
N TYR A 448 -12.83 -15.43 -13.19
CA TYR A 448 -13.52 -16.68 -13.50
C TYR A 448 -14.13 -16.69 -14.90
N TYR A 449 -14.74 -15.58 -15.33
CA TYR A 449 -15.22 -15.42 -16.71
C TYR A 449 -14.08 -15.54 -17.75
N ASN A 450 -12.91 -14.93 -17.47
CA ASN A 450 -11.75 -15.07 -18.36
C ASN A 450 -11.21 -16.51 -18.40
N ALA A 451 -11.33 -17.27 -17.31
CA ALA A 451 -10.98 -18.68 -17.29
C ALA A 451 -11.97 -19.54 -18.12
N LEU A 452 -13.28 -19.34 -17.93
CA LEU A 452 -14.30 -20.05 -18.69
C LEU A 452 -14.33 -19.69 -20.18
N SER A 453 -13.95 -18.46 -20.54
CA SER A 453 -13.81 -18.04 -21.95
C SER A 453 -12.50 -18.49 -22.60
N GLY A 454 -11.66 -19.24 -21.89
CA GLY A 454 -10.40 -19.79 -22.42
C GLY A 454 -9.23 -18.80 -22.50
N LYS A 455 -9.38 -17.58 -21.96
CA LYS A 455 -8.25 -16.62 -21.86
C LYS A 455 -7.26 -17.04 -20.78
N TYR A 456 -7.77 -17.63 -19.68
CA TYR A 456 -6.96 -18.25 -18.63
C TYR A 456 -7.27 -19.75 -18.62
N GLU A 457 -6.31 -20.54 -18.18
CA GLU A 457 -6.53 -21.97 -17.96
C GLU A 457 -6.97 -22.20 -16.51
N LEU A 458 -8.15 -22.80 -16.32
CA LEU A 458 -8.72 -23.07 -15.00
C LEU A 458 -8.15 -24.36 -14.42
N ILE A 459 -7.58 -24.28 -13.23
CA ILE A 459 -7.15 -25.44 -12.44
C ILE A 459 -7.97 -25.45 -11.15
N ASN A 460 -8.77 -26.49 -10.94
CA ASN A 460 -9.61 -26.64 -9.75
C ASN A 460 -8.90 -27.50 -8.69
N LEU A 461 -8.95 -27.07 -7.43
CA LEU A 461 -8.50 -27.83 -6.26
C LEU A 461 -9.68 -27.98 -5.28
N PRO A 462 -10.55 -28.99 -5.47
CA PRO A 462 -11.78 -29.15 -4.71
C PRO A 462 -11.52 -29.55 -3.24
N GLU A 463 -10.40 -30.22 -2.96
CA GLU A 463 -10.13 -30.80 -1.66
C GLU A 463 -9.13 -29.98 -0.81
N ARG A 464 -9.27 -30.09 0.52
CA ARG A 464 -8.31 -29.53 1.49
C ARG A 464 -7.11 -30.46 1.63
N ILE A 465 -5.91 -29.89 1.81
CA ILE A 465 -4.67 -30.68 1.95
C ILE A 465 -4.68 -31.59 3.20
N SER A 466 -5.42 -31.18 4.24
CA SER A 466 -5.58 -31.90 5.51
C SER A 466 -6.64 -33.00 5.48
N GLY A 467 -7.42 -33.14 4.40
CA GLY A 467 -8.57 -34.05 4.32
C GLY A 467 -9.75 -33.70 5.24
N THR A 468 -9.72 -32.54 5.91
CA THR A 468 -10.80 -32.09 6.81
C THR A 468 -11.99 -31.55 6.01
N ASN A 469 -13.22 -31.83 6.44
CA ASN A 469 -14.43 -31.26 5.84
C ASN A 469 -14.50 -29.73 5.99
N LEU A 470 -15.24 -29.10 5.08
CA LEU A 470 -15.62 -27.68 5.21
C LEU A 470 -16.47 -27.48 6.46
N PRO A 471 -16.37 -26.32 7.12
CA PRO A 471 -17.12 -26.06 8.34
C PRO A 471 -18.62 -25.94 8.07
N GLU A 472 -19.42 -26.29 9.07
CA GLU A 472 -20.86 -26.14 9.03
C GLU A 472 -21.23 -24.66 9.16
N ILE A 473 -22.06 -24.16 8.24
CA ILE A 473 -22.52 -22.77 8.23
C ILE A 473 -24.01 -22.74 8.60
N LYS A 474 -24.32 -22.03 9.69
CA LYS A 474 -25.68 -21.74 10.14
C LYS A 474 -26.05 -20.30 9.82
N ILE A 475 -27.18 -20.12 9.12
CA ILE A 475 -27.75 -18.80 8.86
C ILE A 475 -28.82 -18.52 9.92
N VAL A 476 -28.67 -17.40 10.62
CA VAL A 476 -29.57 -16.97 11.70
C VAL A 476 -30.32 -15.72 11.25
N ASP A 477 -31.63 -15.88 11.05
CA ASP A 477 -32.54 -14.78 10.75
C ASP A 477 -32.98 -14.12 12.08
N LEU A 478 -32.61 -12.85 12.26
CA LEU A 478 -32.94 -12.08 13.45
C LEU A 478 -34.41 -11.63 13.47
N LEU A 479 -35.06 -11.46 12.32
CA LEU A 479 -36.46 -11.00 12.24
C LEU A 479 -37.47 -12.13 12.49
N LYS A 480 -37.12 -13.36 12.10
CA LYS A 480 -38.02 -14.53 12.24
C LYS A 480 -38.00 -15.15 13.64
N ARG A 481 -36.87 -15.08 14.36
CA ARG A 481 -36.66 -15.85 15.60
C ARG A 481 -37.06 -15.17 16.90
N ASP A 482 -37.43 -13.89 16.88
CA ASP A 482 -38.05 -13.26 18.05
C ASP A 482 -39.48 -13.81 18.34
N LYS A 483 -39.98 -14.77 17.52
CA LYS A 483 -41.35 -15.29 17.59
C LYS A 483 -41.52 -16.81 17.79
N GLU A 484 -40.49 -17.65 17.74
CA GLU A 484 -40.66 -19.12 17.80
C GLU A 484 -39.63 -19.85 18.71
N ASP A 485 -40.08 -20.99 19.24
CA ASP A 485 -39.68 -21.71 20.45
C ASP A 485 -38.17 -21.98 20.66
N PHE A 486 -37.67 -21.60 21.84
CA PHE A 486 -36.45 -22.18 22.41
C PHE A 486 -36.83 -23.36 23.34
N ASP A 487 -36.14 -24.49 23.18
CA ASP A 487 -36.26 -25.67 24.04
C ASP A 487 -36.29 -25.33 25.53
N ASN A 488 -37.13 -26.04 26.30
CA ASN A 488 -37.30 -25.85 27.75
C ASN A 488 -35.97 -25.89 28.53
N MET A 489 -34.95 -26.59 28.01
CA MET A 489 -33.64 -26.75 28.65
C MET A 489 -32.74 -25.49 28.59
N LYS A 490 -33.04 -24.53 27.71
CA LYS A 490 -32.23 -23.29 27.57
C LYS A 490 -32.86 -22.07 28.28
N ARG A 491 -34.03 -22.22 28.91
CA ARG A 491 -34.80 -21.11 29.50
C ARG A 491 -34.05 -20.38 30.62
N ASP A 492 -33.40 -21.08 31.54
CA ASP A 492 -32.71 -20.45 32.70
C ASP A 492 -31.54 -19.55 32.28
N PHE A 493 -30.80 -19.94 31.23
CA PHE A 493 -29.73 -19.12 30.65
C PHE A 493 -30.30 -17.89 29.93
N PHE A 494 -31.42 -18.04 29.21
CA PHE A 494 -32.05 -16.95 28.48
C PHE A 494 -32.82 -15.96 29.38
N ASP A 495 -33.39 -16.40 30.50
CA ASP A 495 -34.06 -15.51 31.47
C ASP A 495 -33.11 -14.49 32.12
N THR A 496 -31.83 -14.84 32.23
CA THR A 496 -30.78 -13.91 32.70
C THR A 496 -30.36 -12.94 31.59
N ILE A 497 -30.36 -13.41 30.35
CA ILE A 497 -30.00 -12.64 29.14
C ILE A 497 -31.12 -11.68 28.74
N ASP A 498 -32.40 -12.06 28.90
CA ASP A 498 -33.56 -11.21 28.57
C ASP A 498 -33.68 -9.98 29.48
N LYS A 499 -33.02 -10.00 30.66
CA LYS A 499 -32.84 -8.82 31.52
C LYS A 499 -31.77 -7.85 30.97
N VAL A 500 -30.91 -8.31 30.06
CA VAL A 500 -29.88 -7.51 29.38
C VAL A 500 -30.41 -7.12 28.01
N ARG A 501 -30.54 -5.82 27.75
CA ARG A 501 -31.04 -5.32 26.45
C ARG A 501 -30.02 -5.59 25.33
N ILE A 502 -30.12 -6.76 24.71
CA ILE A 502 -29.30 -7.19 23.58
C ILE A 502 -30.03 -6.85 22.28
N ARG A 503 -29.30 -6.27 21.33
CA ARG A 503 -29.89 -5.83 20.05
C ARG A 503 -29.14 -6.34 18.82
N PHE A 504 -27.89 -6.77 18.97
CA PHE A 504 -27.02 -7.06 17.83
C PHE A 504 -26.58 -8.51 17.77
N LEU A 505 -26.71 -9.27 18.88
CA LEU A 505 -26.33 -10.66 18.95
C LEU A 505 -27.58 -11.53 19.15
N SER A 506 -27.76 -12.52 18.28
CA SER A 506 -28.77 -13.55 18.48
C SER A 506 -28.48 -14.38 19.74
N LYS A 507 -29.55 -14.85 20.37
CA LYS A 507 -29.52 -15.80 21.49
C LYS A 507 -28.68 -17.05 21.18
N GLU A 508 -28.78 -17.58 19.96
CA GLU A 508 -27.98 -18.73 19.51
C GLU A 508 -26.48 -18.41 19.46
N LEU A 509 -26.07 -17.27 18.91
CA LEU A 509 -24.65 -16.90 18.86
C LEU A 509 -24.08 -16.75 20.27
N ILE A 510 -24.84 -16.16 21.19
CA ILE A 510 -24.41 -16.01 22.59
C ILE A 510 -24.20 -17.38 23.24
N PHE A 511 -25.14 -18.30 23.06
CA PHE A 511 -25.03 -19.66 23.59
C PHE A 511 -23.77 -20.36 23.06
N GLU A 512 -23.55 -20.34 21.75
CA GLU A 512 -22.39 -20.98 21.12
C GLU A 512 -21.06 -20.35 21.55
N ILE A 513 -21.00 -19.03 21.73
CA ILE A 513 -19.81 -18.37 22.33
C ILE A 513 -19.54 -18.91 23.74
N GLY A 514 -20.58 -19.03 24.57
CA GLY A 514 -20.46 -19.55 25.93
C GLY A 514 -19.87 -20.96 25.97
N GLU A 515 -20.33 -21.84 25.09
CA GLU A 515 -19.82 -23.21 24.94
C GLU A 515 -18.33 -23.25 24.59
N ARG A 516 -17.88 -22.37 23.69
CA ARG A 516 -16.46 -22.28 23.29
C ARG A 516 -15.59 -21.75 24.42
N LEU A 517 -16.04 -20.71 25.11
CA LEU A 517 -15.35 -20.16 26.28
C LEU A 517 -15.21 -21.21 27.40
N ALA A 518 -16.25 -22.01 27.65
CA ALA A 518 -16.21 -23.09 28.63
C ALA A 518 -15.18 -24.19 28.29
N LYS A 519 -14.95 -24.43 27.00
CA LYS A 519 -13.94 -25.38 26.48
C LYS A 519 -12.54 -24.78 26.36
N GLY A 520 -12.37 -23.50 26.67
CA GLY A 520 -11.10 -22.78 26.48
C GLY A 520 -10.71 -22.57 25.01
N GLU A 521 -11.71 -22.58 24.12
CA GLU A 521 -11.55 -22.35 22.68
C GLU A 521 -11.76 -20.87 22.32
N SER A 522 -11.21 -20.44 21.19
CA SER A 522 -11.26 -19.04 20.76
C SER A 522 -12.35 -18.78 19.72
N THR A 523 -12.93 -17.58 19.77
CA THR A 523 -13.97 -17.14 18.82
C THR A 523 -13.56 -15.90 18.03
N ILE A 524 -13.88 -15.88 16.74
CA ILE A 524 -13.75 -14.69 15.89
C ILE A 524 -15.14 -14.13 15.56
N ILE A 525 -15.32 -12.81 15.69
CA ILE A 525 -16.56 -12.13 15.34
C ILE A 525 -16.28 -11.02 14.33
N LEU A 526 -16.85 -11.16 13.14
CA LEU A 526 -16.75 -10.19 12.07
C LEU A 526 -18.00 -9.34 12.01
N GLN A 527 -17.81 -8.05 11.80
CA GLN A 527 -18.86 -7.18 11.34
C GLN A 527 -18.62 -6.75 9.90
N ASN A 528 -19.58 -7.05 9.02
CA ASN A 528 -19.49 -6.80 7.58
C ASN A 528 -19.74 -5.32 7.23
N ARG A 529 -18.90 -4.38 7.72
CA ARG A 529 -18.83 -3.02 7.18
C ARG A 529 -17.57 -2.24 7.58
N ARG A 530 -16.95 -1.56 6.61
CA ARG A 530 -16.09 -0.40 6.83
C ARG A 530 -16.93 0.87 6.64
N GLY A 531 -16.84 1.85 7.56
CA GLY A 531 -17.18 3.24 7.22
C GLY A 531 -18.54 3.80 7.69
N TYR A 532 -19.25 3.17 8.62
CA TYR A 532 -20.11 3.96 9.51
C TYR A 532 -19.41 4.09 10.85
N HIS A 533 -18.75 5.21 11.02
CA HIS A 533 -18.27 5.60 12.33
C HIS A 533 -19.46 5.80 13.28
N SER A 534 -19.25 5.58 14.57
CA SER A 534 -20.21 5.93 15.61
C SER A 534 -20.58 7.41 15.45
N TYR A 535 -21.80 7.72 15.06
CA TYR A 535 -22.32 9.07 14.96
C TYR A 535 -23.35 9.31 16.06
N LEU A 536 -23.54 10.56 16.46
CA LEU A 536 -24.61 10.89 17.40
C LEU A 536 -25.88 11.20 16.61
N GLU A 537 -26.98 10.54 17.00
CA GLU A 537 -28.32 10.79 16.49
C GLU A 537 -29.20 11.26 17.64
N CYS A 538 -29.97 12.32 17.43
CA CYS A 538 -30.96 12.76 18.41
C CYS A 538 -32.20 11.85 18.37
N ILE A 539 -32.61 11.30 19.51
CA ILE A 539 -33.84 10.49 19.57
C ILE A 539 -35.07 11.34 19.24
N GLU A 540 -35.11 12.59 19.70
CA GLU A 540 -36.30 13.42 19.59
C GLU A 540 -36.53 14.00 18.18
N CYS A 541 -35.49 14.41 17.47
CA CYS A 541 -35.64 15.02 16.13
C CYS A 541 -34.90 14.27 15.01
N GLY A 542 -34.18 13.19 15.30
CA GLY A 542 -33.43 12.41 14.31
C GLY A 542 -32.14 13.08 13.80
N HIS A 543 -31.78 14.27 14.31
CA HIS A 543 -30.60 15.01 13.84
C HIS A 543 -29.29 14.23 14.03
N VAL A 544 -28.45 14.23 12.99
CA VAL A 544 -27.09 13.68 13.02
C VAL A 544 -26.08 14.80 12.83
N GLU A 545 -25.06 14.85 13.69
CA GLU A 545 -23.99 15.84 13.59
C GLU A 545 -23.11 15.57 12.35
N MET A 546 -23.20 16.46 11.36
CA MET A 546 -22.46 16.34 10.09
C MET A 546 -21.20 17.21 10.08
N CYS A 547 -20.17 16.75 9.39
CA CYS A 547 -18.95 17.50 9.13
C CYS A 547 -19.25 18.64 8.15
N THR A 548 -18.96 19.88 8.55
CA THR A 548 -19.16 21.06 7.69
C THR A 548 -18.28 21.07 6.43
N ARG A 549 -17.15 20.34 6.46
CA ARG A 549 -16.18 20.25 5.37
C ARG A 549 -16.42 19.09 4.42
N CYS A 550 -17.04 18.01 4.89
CA CYS A 550 -17.20 16.76 4.13
C CYS A 550 -18.65 16.31 4.01
N SER A 551 -19.61 16.98 4.64
CA SER A 551 -21.04 16.60 4.59
C SER A 551 -21.30 15.11 4.88
N ILE A 552 -20.50 14.54 5.79
CA ILE A 552 -20.61 13.18 6.30
C ILE A 552 -20.80 13.22 7.80
N SER A 553 -21.37 12.18 8.40
CA SER A 553 -21.52 12.11 9.85
C SER A 553 -20.16 12.19 10.56
N LEU A 554 -20.12 12.93 11.68
CA LEU A 554 -18.95 13.02 12.54
C LEU A 554 -18.86 11.79 13.45
N THR A 555 -17.64 11.27 13.63
CA THR A 555 -17.33 10.16 14.52
C THR A 555 -17.26 10.63 15.96
N TYR A 556 -17.99 9.99 16.86
CA TYR A 556 -17.96 10.27 18.29
C TYR A 556 -16.87 9.44 18.99
N HIS A 557 -15.83 10.12 19.47
CA HIS A 557 -14.79 9.52 20.31
C HIS A 557 -15.10 9.74 21.79
N LYS A 558 -15.72 8.73 22.40
CA LYS A 558 -16.15 8.73 23.81
C LYS A 558 -14.99 8.93 24.81
N ALA A 559 -13.79 8.46 24.52
CA ALA A 559 -12.64 8.57 25.42
C ALA A 559 -12.16 10.02 25.64
N ILE A 560 -12.45 10.91 24.69
CA ILE A 560 -11.97 12.30 24.70
C ILE A 560 -13.12 13.31 24.51
N ASP A 561 -14.38 12.84 24.52
CA ASP A 561 -15.59 13.64 24.26
C ASP A 561 -15.46 14.60 23.06
N THR A 562 -14.98 14.07 21.93
CA THR A 562 -14.88 14.83 20.68
C THR A 562 -15.58 14.15 19.51
N LEU A 563 -16.11 14.98 18.63
CA LEU A 563 -16.63 14.62 17.32
C LEU A 563 -15.55 14.86 16.28
N LYS A 564 -15.09 13.82 15.59
CA LYS A 564 -13.98 13.90 14.62
C LYS A 564 -14.44 13.44 13.24
N CYS A 565 -14.05 14.17 12.21
CA CYS A 565 -14.12 13.70 10.83
C CYS A 565 -12.83 12.95 10.47
N HIS A 566 -12.92 11.67 10.11
CA HIS A 566 -11.75 10.88 9.69
C HIS A 566 -11.21 11.27 8.32
N TYR A 567 -12.02 11.96 7.50
CA TYR A 567 -11.63 12.34 6.15
C TYR A 567 -10.85 13.66 6.12
N CYS A 568 -11.33 14.71 6.78
CA CYS A 568 -10.64 16.01 6.80
C CYS A 568 -9.92 16.33 8.11
N GLY A 569 -10.09 15.53 9.16
CA GLY A 569 -9.49 15.78 10.47
C GLY A 569 -10.17 16.91 11.25
N LEU A 570 -11.35 17.38 10.85
CA LEU A 570 -12.13 18.34 11.63
C LEU A 570 -12.45 17.73 12.99
N ILE A 571 -12.10 18.44 14.07
CA ILE A 571 -12.43 18.06 15.45
C ILE A 571 -13.38 19.13 16.00
N LYS A 572 -14.52 18.67 16.53
CA LYS A 572 -15.52 19.48 17.23
C LYS A 572 -15.67 18.92 18.64
N ARG A 573 -15.78 19.78 19.65
CA ARG A 573 -16.04 19.34 21.03
C ARG A 573 -17.48 18.85 21.13
N TYR A 574 -17.70 17.73 21.83
CA TYR A 574 -19.05 17.28 22.15
C TYR A 574 -19.65 18.16 23.25
N THR A 575 -20.85 18.70 23.01
CA THR A 575 -21.52 19.65 23.91
C THR A 575 -22.62 19.03 24.77
N GLY A 576 -22.92 17.74 24.62
CA GLY A 576 -23.99 17.05 25.38
C GLY A 576 -25.42 17.36 24.93
N VAL A 577 -25.61 18.28 23.98
CA VAL A 577 -26.93 18.73 23.49
C VAL A 577 -26.97 18.73 21.97
N CYS A 578 -28.13 18.39 21.40
CA CYS A 578 -28.40 18.42 19.97
C CYS A 578 -28.26 19.86 19.45
N THR A 579 -27.55 20.07 18.34
CA THR A 579 -27.41 21.42 17.78
C THR A 579 -28.72 21.98 17.22
N GLU A 580 -29.62 21.11 16.75
CA GLU A 580 -30.90 21.46 16.13
C GLU A 580 -32.03 21.66 17.15
N CYS A 581 -32.41 20.64 17.93
CA CYS A 581 -33.54 20.72 18.87
C CYS A 581 -33.15 20.99 20.33
N LYS A 582 -31.85 21.13 20.64
CA LYS A 582 -31.30 21.31 22.00
C LYS A 582 -31.55 20.16 22.98
N SER A 583 -32.14 19.05 22.54
CA SER A 583 -32.31 17.84 23.37
C SER A 583 -30.98 17.29 23.87
N THR A 584 -30.96 16.79 25.11
CA THR A 584 -29.83 16.03 25.67
C THR A 584 -29.88 14.54 25.29
N LYS A 585 -30.96 14.09 24.65
CA LYS A 585 -31.18 12.69 24.27
C LYS A 585 -30.50 12.34 22.94
N LEU A 586 -29.18 12.54 22.89
CA LEU A 586 -28.33 12.09 21.81
C LEU A 586 -27.86 10.66 22.10
N ILE A 587 -28.07 9.75 21.16
CA ILE A 587 -27.57 8.39 21.25
C ILE A 587 -26.52 8.12 20.18
N PRO A 588 -25.43 7.43 20.53
CA PRO A 588 -24.52 6.91 19.52
C PRO A 588 -25.23 5.84 18.68
N LYS A 589 -25.30 6.12 17.39
CA LYS A 589 -25.79 5.28 16.29
C LYS A 589 -24.65 5.03 15.33
N GLY A 590 -24.77 4.02 14.48
CA GLY A 590 -23.61 3.38 13.87
C GLY A 590 -23.09 2.31 14.81
N ALA A 591 -23.50 1.07 14.54
CA ALA A 591 -22.94 -0.10 15.17
C ALA A 591 -21.66 -0.42 14.41
N GLY A 592 -20.51 -0.04 14.96
CA GLY A 592 -19.24 -0.63 14.60
C GLY A 592 -18.94 -1.82 15.50
N THR A 593 -17.77 -2.40 15.27
CA THR A 593 -17.12 -3.44 16.06
C THR A 593 -17.07 -3.11 17.56
N GLU A 594 -17.05 -1.83 17.91
CA GLU A 594 -17.13 -1.31 19.29
C GLU A 594 -18.44 -1.70 20.00
N ARG A 595 -19.58 -1.69 19.31
CA ARG A 595 -20.87 -2.04 19.93
C ARG A 595 -20.99 -3.53 20.17
N VAL A 596 -20.44 -4.32 19.25
CA VAL A 596 -20.30 -5.77 19.40
C VAL A 596 -19.40 -6.08 20.61
N GLU A 597 -18.25 -5.39 20.73
CA GLU A 597 -17.36 -5.48 21.90
C GLU A 597 -18.07 -5.12 23.21
N GLU A 598 -18.80 -3.99 23.26
CA GLU A 598 -19.56 -3.57 24.45
C GLU A 598 -20.65 -4.56 24.86
N GLU A 599 -21.38 -5.16 23.93
CA GLU A 599 -22.41 -6.17 24.24
C GLU A 599 -21.78 -7.48 24.71
N LEU A 600 -20.71 -7.94 24.06
CA LEU A 600 -20.00 -9.15 24.49
C LEU A 600 -19.38 -8.98 25.88
N GLN A 601 -18.81 -7.81 26.19
CA GLN A 601 -18.20 -7.55 27.50
C GLN A 601 -19.24 -7.54 28.64
N LYS A 602 -20.50 -7.13 28.34
CA LYS A 602 -21.60 -7.20 29.31
C LYS A 602 -22.05 -8.63 29.58
N ILE A 603 -22.08 -9.46 28.54
CA ILE A 603 -22.55 -10.86 28.62
C ILE A 603 -21.46 -11.77 29.21
N PHE A 604 -20.20 -11.55 28.84
CA PHE A 604 -19.04 -12.34 29.26
C PHE A 604 -17.99 -11.45 29.96
N PRO A 605 -18.22 -11.00 31.21
CA PRO A 605 -17.32 -10.07 31.89
C PRO A 605 -15.91 -10.62 32.13
N LEU A 606 -15.76 -11.94 32.20
CA LEU A 606 -14.48 -12.63 32.43
C LEU A 606 -13.71 -12.94 31.15
N ALA A 607 -14.35 -12.84 29.97
CA ALA A 607 -13.69 -13.13 28.70
C ALA A 607 -12.71 -12.00 28.31
N ARG A 608 -11.56 -12.36 27.76
CA ARG A 608 -10.56 -11.41 27.25
C ARG A 608 -10.90 -11.06 25.82
N ILE A 609 -11.62 -9.96 25.64
CA ILE A 609 -12.12 -9.50 24.35
C ILE A 609 -11.18 -8.43 23.78
N LYS A 610 -10.89 -8.52 22.47
CA LYS A 610 -10.11 -7.48 21.78
C LYS A 610 -10.69 -7.11 20.43
N ARG A 611 -10.68 -5.81 20.14
CA ARG A 611 -11.06 -5.26 18.83
C ARG A 611 -9.88 -5.09 17.88
N LEU A 612 -10.08 -5.46 16.61
CA LEU A 612 -9.13 -5.29 15.50
C LEU A 612 -9.79 -4.65 14.28
N ASP A 613 -9.59 -3.34 14.13
CA ASP A 613 -10.07 -2.55 13.00
C ASP A 613 -9.09 -1.42 12.63
N SER A 614 -9.31 -0.77 11.49
CA SER A 614 -8.40 0.29 11.00
C SER A 614 -8.27 1.48 11.96
N ASP A 615 -9.29 1.75 12.76
CA ASP A 615 -9.33 2.88 13.69
C ASP A 615 -8.60 2.58 15.02
N SER A 616 -8.61 1.32 15.47
CA SER A 616 -7.89 0.84 16.66
C SER A 616 -6.39 0.64 16.41
N ILE A 617 -5.98 0.32 15.18
CA ILE A 617 -4.57 0.06 14.85
C ILE A 617 -3.83 1.37 14.58
N THR A 618 -3.07 1.83 15.57
CA THR A 618 -2.22 3.03 15.45
C THR A 618 -0.83 2.74 14.86
N SER A 619 -0.36 1.49 14.93
CA SER A 619 0.95 1.08 14.41
C SER A 619 0.98 -0.38 13.92
N GLY A 620 1.87 -0.68 12.98
CA GLY A 620 2.07 -2.06 12.50
C GLY A 620 2.54 -3.04 13.59
N LYS A 621 3.26 -2.55 14.61
CA LYS A 621 3.69 -3.35 15.76
C LYS A 621 2.52 -3.76 16.66
N MET A 622 1.58 -2.84 16.91
CA MET A 622 0.37 -3.13 17.69
C MET A 622 -0.47 -4.22 17.03
N TYR A 623 -0.62 -4.16 15.70
CA TYR A 623 -1.30 -5.19 14.93
C TYR A 623 -0.65 -6.57 15.12
N GLN A 624 0.67 -6.67 14.94
CA GLN A 624 1.40 -7.93 15.14
C GLN A 624 1.29 -8.46 16.57
N GLN A 625 1.30 -7.57 17.56
CA GLN A 625 1.17 -7.95 18.97
C GLN A 625 -0.21 -8.55 19.27
N ILE A 626 -1.30 -7.93 18.80
CA ILE A 626 -2.66 -8.46 19.01
C ILE A 626 -2.81 -9.84 18.38
N LEU A 627 -2.28 -10.04 17.17
CA LEU A 627 -2.31 -11.35 16.52
C LEU A 627 -1.53 -12.40 17.29
N LYS A 628 -0.34 -12.04 17.80
CA LYS A 628 0.46 -12.92 18.64
C LYS A 628 -0.26 -13.26 19.94
N ASP A 629 -0.88 -12.28 20.59
CA ASP A 629 -1.61 -12.50 21.83
C ASP A 629 -2.87 -13.36 21.61
N PHE A 630 -3.51 -13.27 20.45
CA PHE A 630 -4.61 -14.18 20.08
C PHE A 630 -4.09 -15.60 19.80
N TYR A 631 -2.97 -15.74 19.09
CA TYR A 631 -2.31 -17.04 18.87
C TYR A 631 -1.84 -17.69 20.17
N ASP A 632 -1.28 -16.92 21.10
CA ASP A 632 -0.80 -17.36 22.42
C ASP A 632 -1.96 -17.61 23.44
N LYS A 633 -3.24 -17.59 23.01
CA LYS A 633 -4.43 -17.72 23.88
C LYS A 633 -4.50 -16.70 25.01
N LYS A 634 -3.98 -15.49 24.80
CA LYS A 634 -4.16 -14.35 25.74
C LYS A 634 -5.43 -13.55 25.45
N ILE A 635 -6.09 -13.83 24.33
CA ILE A 635 -7.35 -13.23 23.90
C ILE A 635 -8.32 -14.38 23.57
N ASP A 636 -9.52 -14.33 24.12
CA ASP A 636 -10.54 -15.37 23.94
C ASP A 636 -11.46 -15.06 22.75
N ILE A 637 -11.82 -13.77 22.59
CA ILE A 637 -12.71 -13.29 21.53
C ILE A 637 -12.06 -12.15 20.77
N LEU A 638 -11.89 -12.33 19.46
CA LEU A 638 -11.40 -11.30 18.55
C LEU A 638 -12.56 -10.74 17.72
N THR A 639 -12.93 -9.48 17.95
CA THR A 639 -13.95 -8.78 17.17
C THR A 639 -13.31 -7.81 16.17
N GLY A 640 -13.81 -7.74 14.95
CA GLY A 640 -13.18 -6.89 13.95
C GLY A 640 -13.94 -6.70 12.64
N THR A 641 -13.34 -5.92 11.76
CA THR A 641 -13.81 -5.77 10.37
C THR A 641 -13.05 -6.74 9.46
N GLN A 642 -13.16 -6.59 8.14
CA GLN A 642 -12.49 -7.39 7.10
C GLN A 642 -10.97 -7.62 7.30
N ILE A 643 -10.31 -6.92 8.21
CA ILE A 643 -8.90 -7.17 8.56
C ILE A 643 -8.72 -8.56 9.21
N ILE A 644 -9.71 -9.04 9.98
CA ILE A 644 -9.62 -10.34 10.67
C ILE A 644 -9.86 -11.53 9.73
N SER A 645 -10.48 -11.31 8.57
CA SER A 645 -10.84 -12.39 7.64
C SER A 645 -9.71 -12.79 6.69
N LYS A 646 -8.64 -11.98 6.59
CA LYS A 646 -7.59 -12.11 5.57
C LYS A 646 -6.32 -12.73 6.13
N GLY A 647 -5.80 -13.77 5.46
CA GLY A 647 -4.39 -14.18 5.55
C GLY A 647 -3.88 -14.69 6.91
N LEU A 648 -4.77 -14.94 7.88
CA LEU A 648 -4.42 -15.36 9.24
C LEU A 648 -5.00 -16.73 9.57
N ASP A 649 -4.15 -17.68 9.92
CA ASP A 649 -4.54 -19.01 10.41
C ASP A 649 -4.41 -19.09 11.93
N PHE A 650 -5.45 -19.57 12.62
CA PHE A 650 -5.50 -19.74 14.07
C PHE A 650 -5.98 -21.15 14.42
N PRO A 651 -5.10 -22.05 14.89
CA PRO A 651 -5.44 -23.45 15.14
C PRO A 651 -6.59 -23.64 16.14
N ASP A 652 -6.71 -22.75 17.13
CA ASP A 652 -7.66 -22.87 18.23
C ASP A 652 -9.00 -22.15 18.00
N VAL A 653 -9.20 -21.59 16.80
CA VAL A 653 -10.47 -20.94 16.44
C VAL A 653 -11.44 -21.98 15.91
N THR A 654 -12.48 -22.21 16.71
CA THR A 654 -13.49 -23.24 16.45
C THR A 654 -14.87 -22.65 16.18
N LEU A 655 -15.10 -21.37 16.51
CA LEU A 655 -16.30 -20.62 16.14
C LEU A 655 -15.91 -19.32 15.42
N ALA A 656 -16.53 -19.09 14.26
CA ALA A 656 -16.49 -17.82 13.56
C ALA A 656 -17.91 -17.29 13.39
N ALA A 657 -18.15 -16.01 13.68
CA ALA A 657 -19.46 -15.40 13.56
C ALA A 657 -19.43 -14.15 12.69
N VAL A 658 -20.49 -13.93 11.91
CA VAL A 658 -20.70 -12.69 11.16
C VAL A 658 -21.97 -12.03 11.64
N VAL A 659 -21.84 -10.80 12.11
CA VAL A 659 -22.97 -9.99 12.59
C VAL A 659 -23.38 -9.00 11.50
N ASN A 660 -24.70 -8.87 11.26
CA ASN A 660 -25.28 -8.00 10.24
C ASN A 660 -24.68 -8.23 8.85
N ALA A 661 -24.69 -9.48 8.40
CA ALA A 661 -24.04 -9.91 7.17
C ALA A 661 -24.63 -9.23 5.91
N ASP A 662 -25.91 -8.85 5.96
CA ASP A 662 -26.72 -8.14 4.97
C ASP A 662 -26.24 -6.71 4.66
N LEU A 663 -25.53 -6.05 5.60
CA LEU A 663 -25.10 -4.66 5.41
C LEU A 663 -24.24 -4.44 4.16
N GLY A 664 -23.46 -5.45 3.76
CA GLY A 664 -22.67 -5.41 2.53
C GLY A 664 -23.53 -5.37 1.28
N LEU A 665 -24.61 -6.17 1.25
CA LEU A 665 -25.53 -6.33 0.12
C LEU A 665 -26.33 -5.06 -0.17
N LEU A 666 -26.66 -4.30 0.86
CA LEU A 666 -27.43 -3.05 0.75
C LEU A 666 -26.59 -1.85 0.29
N THR A 667 -25.33 -2.06 -0.09
CA THR A 667 -24.47 -1.01 -0.65
C THR A 667 -24.86 -0.73 -2.10
N PRO A 668 -25.02 0.54 -2.54
CA PRO A 668 -25.37 0.89 -3.92
C PRO A 668 -24.16 0.74 -4.87
N ASP A 669 -23.58 -0.47 -4.93
CA ASP A 669 -22.49 -0.88 -5.80
C ASP A 669 -22.88 -2.23 -6.41
N PHE A 670 -22.80 -2.39 -7.72
CA PHE A 670 -23.15 -3.65 -8.38
C PHE A 670 -22.26 -4.82 -7.94
N ARG A 671 -21.07 -4.55 -7.38
CA ARG A 671 -20.18 -5.58 -6.82
C ARG A 671 -20.49 -5.93 -5.36
N ALA A 672 -21.55 -5.38 -4.76
CA ALA A 672 -21.89 -5.60 -3.36
C ALA A 672 -22.11 -7.09 -3.03
N THR A 673 -22.84 -7.80 -3.89
CA THR A 673 -23.12 -9.24 -3.73
C THR A 673 -21.83 -10.07 -3.78
N GLU A 674 -20.99 -9.85 -4.81
CA GLU A 674 -19.69 -10.50 -4.96
C GLU A 674 -18.78 -10.26 -3.74
N LYS A 675 -18.62 -9.01 -3.32
CA LYS A 675 -17.78 -8.66 -2.16
C LYS A 675 -18.30 -9.33 -0.89
N THR A 676 -19.62 -9.37 -0.70
CA THR A 676 -20.24 -9.99 0.47
C THR A 676 -20.01 -11.50 0.47
N PHE A 677 -20.26 -12.18 -0.65
CA PHE A 677 -19.96 -13.60 -0.80
C PHE A 677 -18.50 -13.91 -0.44
N GLN A 678 -17.55 -13.19 -1.04
CA GLN A 678 -16.11 -13.36 -0.79
C GLN A 678 -15.76 -13.24 0.69
N ILE A 679 -16.29 -12.22 1.38
CA ILE A 679 -16.03 -11.98 2.81
C ILE A 679 -16.59 -13.12 3.66
N LEU A 680 -17.82 -13.56 3.39
CA LEU A 680 -18.49 -14.63 4.15
C LEU A 680 -17.81 -15.99 3.97
N THR A 681 -17.36 -16.32 2.75
CA THR A 681 -16.61 -17.54 2.47
C THR A 681 -15.18 -17.50 3.02
N GLN A 682 -14.54 -16.33 3.02
CA GLN A 682 -13.20 -16.19 3.61
C GLN A 682 -13.22 -16.47 5.11
N ILE A 683 -14.20 -15.91 5.83
CA ILE A 683 -14.31 -16.12 7.28
C ILE A 683 -14.73 -17.54 7.61
N SER A 684 -15.60 -18.17 6.82
CA SER A 684 -15.91 -19.59 7.02
C SER A 684 -14.65 -20.45 6.89
N GLY A 685 -13.74 -20.11 5.97
CA GLY A 685 -12.43 -20.77 5.85
C GLY A 685 -11.43 -20.56 7.00
N ARG A 686 -11.78 -19.79 8.05
CA ARG A 686 -10.89 -19.52 9.21
C ARG A 686 -11.19 -20.40 10.42
N SER A 687 -12.38 -20.97 10.53
CA SER A 687 -12.69 -21.96 11.58
C SER A 687 -12.46 -23.38 11.06
N GLY A 688 -11.92 -24.25 11.93
CA GLY A 688 -11.76 -25.68 11.62
C GLY A 688 -10.62 -26.02 10.64
N ARG A 689 -9.48 -25.32 10.74
CA ARG A 689 -8.22 -25.71 10.06
C ARG A 689 -7.38 -26.71 10.87
N SER A 690 -7.73 -26.90 12.14
CA SER A 690 -7.20 -27.93 13.02
C SER A 690 -8.08 -29.19 13.00
N VAL A 691 -7.72 -30.20 13.79
CA VAL A 691 -8.46 -31.47 13.92
C VAL A 691 -9.92 -31.25 14.37
N ASN A 692 -10.21 -30.13 15.03
CA ASN A 692 -11.53 -29.82 15.58
C ASN A 692 -12.45 -29.24 14.51
N LYS A 693 -13.70 -29.74 14.43
CA LYS A 693 -14.73 -29.23 13.52
C LYS A 693 -15.05 -27.77 13.88
N GLY A 694 -14.81 -26.87 12.94
CA GLY A 694 -15.19 -25.47 13.04
C GLY A 694 -16.66 -25.25 12.70
N GLU A 695 -17.27 -24.29 13.37
CA GLU A 695 -18.64 -23.84 13.12
C GLU A 695 -18.65 -22.37 12.72
N VAL A 696 -19.61 -21.99 11.87
CA VAL A 696 -19.78 -20.63 11.39
C VAL A 696 -21.22 -20.19 11.55
N ILE A 697 -21.44 -19.04 12.20
CA ILE A 697 -22.77 -18.46 12.41
C ILE A 697 -22.87 -17.14 11.67
N ILE A 698 -23.81 -17.03 10.73
CA ILE A 698 -24.05 -15.80 9.95
C ILE A 698 -25.40 -15.23 10.35
N GLN A 699 -25.41 -14.07 10.99
CA GLN A 699 -26.62 -13.34 11.37
C GLN A 699 -27.01 -12.33 10.30
N THR A 700 -28.28 -12.33 9.93
CA THR A 700 -28.85 -11.43 8.93
C THR A 700 -30.29 -11.07 9.28
N ASN A 701 -30.73 -9.87 8.89
CA ASN A 701 -32.15 -9.52 8.91
C ASN A 701 -32.85 -9.90 7.60
N HIS A 702 -32.08 -10.28 6.58
CA HIS A 702 -32.56 -10.57 5.23
C HIS A 702 -32.05 -11.93 4.80
N SER A 703 -32.58 -13.01 5.40
CA SER A 703 -32.16 -14.38 5.06
C SER A 703 -32.66 -14.85 3.69
N ASP A 704 -33.46 -14.03 3.00
CA ASP A 704 -34.09 -14.27 1.70
C ASP A 704 -33.14 -14.06 0.52
N PHE A 705 -32.01 -13.37 0.72
CA PHE A 705 -31.01 -13.25 -0.34
C PHE A 705 -30.34 -14.60 -0.66
N ASP A 706 -30.37 -15.00 -1.94
CA ASP A 706 -29.81 -16.27 -2.44
C ASP A 706 -28.33 -16.47 -2.06
N VAL A 707 -27.56 -15.39 -1.97
CA VAL A 707 -26.13 -15.41 -1.62
C VAL A 707 -25.86 -16.15 -0.30
N PHE A 708 -26.78 -16.12 0.66
CA PHE A 708 -26.61 -16.83 1.94
C PHE A 708 -26.72 -18.34 1.76
N ASN A 709 -27.58 -18.81 0.84
CA ASN A 709 -27.68 -20.22 0.51
C ASN A 709 -26.44 -20.69 -0.27
N ASP A 710 -25.93 -19.87 -1.18
CA ASP A 710 -24.70 -20.18 -1.93
C ASP A 710 -23.48 -20.27 -0.98
N VAL A 711 -23.36 -19.35 -0.02
CA VAL A 711 -22.33 -19.41 1.03
C VAL A 711 -22.50 -20.65 1.90
N LYS A 712 -23.72 -20.96 2.36
CA LYS A 712 -24.01 -22.11 3.22
C LYS A 712 -23.58 -23.44 2.59
N ASN A 713 -23.80 -23.59 1.28
CA ASN A 713 -23.48 -24.80 0.54
C ASN A 713 -22.06 -24.78 -0.07
N HIS A 714 -21.28 -23.72 0.16
CA HIS A 714 -19.96 -23.50 -0.46
C HIS A 714 -19.99 -23.53 -2.00
N ASP A 715 -21.10 -23.12 -2.60
CA ASP A 715 -21.36 -23.23 -4.05
C ASP A 715 -21.02 -21.93 -4.79
N TYR A 716 -19.74 -21.73 -5.07
CA TYR A 716 -19.28 -20.59 -5.88
C TYR A 716 -19.84 -20.63 -7.31
N LYS A 717 -20.06 -21.82 -7.87
CA LYS A 717 -20.49 -21.97 -9.26
C LYS A 717 -21.91 -21.43 -9.44
N ARG A 718 -22.83 -21.82 -8.56
CA ARG A 718 -24.20 -21.29 -8.55
C ARG A 718 -24.22 -19.78 -8.32
N PHE A 719 -23.43 -19.28 -7.36
CA PHE A 719 -23.27 -17.84 -7.15
C PHE A 719 -22.83 -17.13 -8.44
N TYR A 720 -21.78 -17.63 -9.11
CA TYR A 720 -21.27 -17.05 -10.35
C TYR A 720 -22.31 -17.07 -11.47
N GLU A 721 -23.02 -18.19 -11.67
CA GLU A 721 -24.04 -18.33 -12.71
C GLU A 721 -25.21 -17.36 -12.55
N ASN A 722 -25.56 -17.01 -11.31
CA ASN A 722 -26.58 -16.00 -11.03
C ASN A 722 -26.04 -14.57 -11.27
N GLU A 723 -24.86 -14.27 -10.74
CA GLU A 723 -24.24 -12.94 -10.81
C GLU A 723 -23.87 -12.55 -12.25
N ILE A 724 -23.34 -13.49 -13.05
CA ILE A 724 -22.87 -13.20 -14.41
C ILE A 724 -24.02 -12.83 -15.34
N LYS A 725 -25.20 -13.46 -15.20
CA LYS A 725 -26.40 -13.15 -16.00
C LYS A 725 -26.87 -11.72 -15.78
N ILE A 726 -26.89 -11.28 -14.52
CA ILE A 726 -27.28 -9.91 -14.15
C ILE A 726 -26.28 -8.91 -14.75
N ARG A 727 -24.97 -9.21 -14.66
CA ARG A 727 -23.92 -8.36 -15.22
C ARG A 727 -23.98 -8.27 -16.74
N GLU A 728 -24.34 -9.36 -17.42
CA GLU A 728 -24.53 -9.37 -18.88
C GLU A 728 -25.71 -8.48 -19.29
N GLN A 729 -26.88 -8.68 -18.66
CA GLN A 729 -28.10 -7.91 -18.94
C GLN A 729 -27.92 -6.40 -18.71
N LEU A 730 -27.16 -6.01 -17.68
CA LEU A 730 -26.90 -4.61 -17.34
C LEU A 730 -25.59 -4.06 -17.93
N ASN A 731 -24.91 -4.85 -18.77
CA ASN A 731 -23.66 -4.52 -19.45
C ASN A 731 -22.56 -4.04 -18.47
N TYR A 732 -22.43 -4.71 -17.32
CA TYR A 732 -21.37 -4.48 -16.33
C TYR A 732 -20.13 -5.36 -16.59
N PRO A 733 -18.96 -5.03 -16.00
CA PRO A 733 -17.79 -5.89 -16.03
C PRO A 733 -18.13 -7.33 -15.58
N PRO A 734 -17.72 -8.37 -16.33
CA PRO A 734 -16.63 -8.38 -17.30
C PRO A 734 -16.97 -8.00 -18.75
N PHE A 735 -18.24 -7.78 -19.10
CA PHE A 735 -18.69 -7.52 -20.49
C PHE A 735 -18.35 -6.11 -20.98
N SER A 736 -18.20 -5.16 -20.06
CA SER A 736 -17.77 -3.79 -20.36
C SER A 736 -16.54 -3.39 -19.55
N ARG A 737 -15.88 -2.31 -19.99
CA ARG A 737 -14.94 -1.52 -19.18
C ARG A 737 -15.70 -0.37 -18.55
N LEU A 738 -15.50 -0.18 -17.26
CA LEU A 738 -16.19 0.82 -16.47
C LEU A 738 -15.22 1.94 -16.10
N VAL A 739 -15.54 3.17 -16.48
CA VAL A 739 -14.70 4.34 -16.22
C VAL A 739 -15.49 5.40 -15.48
N ILE A 740 -14.88 5.96 -14.43
CA ILE A 740 -15.42 7.11 -13.71
C ILE A 740 -14.57 8.32 -14.05
N ILE A 741 -15.22 9.39 -14.52
CA ILE A 741 -14.59 10.71 -14.61
C ILE A 741 -15.18 11.57 -13.50
N GLU A 742 -14.32 12.12 -12.65
CA GLU A 742 -14.74 12.93 -11.51
C GLU A 742 -14.10 14.32 -11.55
N THR A 743 -14.91 15.33 -11.26
CA THR A 743 -14.46 16.71 -11.00
C THR A 743 -14.51 17.01 -9.51
N ARG A 744 -13.54 17.77 -9.01
CA ARG A 744 -13.52 18.28 -7.63
C ARG A 744 -13.22 19.77 -7.60
N SER A 745 -13.96 20.52 -6.81
CA SER A 745 -13.78 21.96 -6.59
C SER A 745 -14.35 22.37 -5.23
N GLU A 746 -13.78 23.39 -4.59
CA GLU A 746 -14.37 24.02 -3.40
C GLU A 746 -15.74 24.68 -3.69
N ASP A 747 -15.97 25.08 -4.93
CA ASP A 747 -17.24 25.61 -5.43
C ASP A 747 -18.08 24.49 -6.08
N LYS A 748 -19.27 24.24 -5.52
CA LYS A 748 -20.24 23.23 -5.98
C LYS A 748 -20.72 23.50 -7.40
N LEU A 749 -21.13 24.73 -7.71
CA LEU A 749 -21.68 25.07 -9.02
C LEU A 749 -20.62 24.95 -10.10
N LEU A 750 -19.37 25.29 -9.75
CA LEU A 750 -18.23 25.13 -10.65
C LEU A 750 -17.95 23.65 -10.93
N ALA A 751 -17.90 22.77 -9.91
CA ALA A 751 -17.72 21.33 -10.11
C ALA A 751 -18.83 20.74 -11.01
N GLU A 752 -20.08 21.07 -10.71
CA GLU A 752 -21.25 20.59 -11.45
C GLU A 752 -21.24 21.06 -12.91
N SER A 753 -20.97 22.34 -13.16
CA SER A 753 -20.85 22.88 -14.52
C SER A 753 -19.73 22.18 -15.30
N LYS A 754 -18.57 21.95 -14.68
CA LYS A 754 -17.42 21.36 -15.38
C LYS A 754 -17.57 19.87 -15.67
N ILE A 755 -18.27 19.10 -14.83
CA ILE A 755 -18.59 17.72 -15.19
C ILE A 755 -19.62 17.66 -16.33
N ARG A 756 -20.57 18.61 -16.41
CA ARG A 756 -21.51 18.71 -17.53
C ARG A 756 -20.80 19.10 -18.83
N ASP A 757 -19.83 20.00 -18.77
CA ASP A 757 -18.96 20.34 -19.91
C ASP A 757 -18.22 19.08 -20.41
N LEU A 758 -17.67 18.25 -19.50
CA LEU A 758 -17.03 16.98 -19.86
C LEU A 758 -18.02 15.98 -20.46
N TYR A 759 -19.22 15.85 -19.89
CA TYR A 759 -20.27 14.97 -20.42
C TYR A 759 -20.61 15.29 -21.87
N ASN A 760 -20.85 16.57 -22.17
CA ASN A 760 -21.13 17.03 -23.54
C ASN A 760 -19.94 16.80 -24.48
N PHE A 761 -18.71 17.02 -23.99
CA PHE A 761 -17.49 16.78 -24.76
C PHE A 761 -17.29 15.29 -25.10
N VAL A 762 -17.46 14.40 -24.12
CA VAL A 762 -17.34 12.95 -24.34
C VAL A 762 -18.43 12.48 -25.31
N LYS A 763 -19.68 12.92 -25.11
CA LYS A 763 -20.81 12.57 -25.98
C LYS A 763 -20.61 13.04 -27.43
N SER A 764 -20.07 14.24 -27.64
CA SER A 764 -19.75 14.73 -29.00
C SER A 764 -18.51 14.09 -29.61
N SER A 765 -17.57 13.64 -28.78
CA SER A 765 -16.36 12.92 -29.23
C SER A 765 -16.63 11.45 -29.56
N ASP A 766 -17.71 10.86 -29.04
CA ASP A 766 -18.15 9.50 -29.34
C ASP A 766 -18.94 9.44 -30.66
N SER A 767 -18.28 9.74 -31.78
CA SER A 767 -18.91 9.81 -33.11
C SER A 767 -19.58 8.50 -33.54
N ASN A 768 -19.10 7.37 -33.01
CA ASN A 768 -19.55 6.03 -33.38
C ASN A 768 -20.59 5.46 -32.40
N MET A 769 -20.99 6.23 -31.37
CA MET A 769 -21.94 5.81 -30.33
C MET A 769 -21.61 4.44 -29.72
N LEU A 770 -20.32 4.18 -29.48
CA LEU A 770 -19.85 2.90 -28.93
C LEU A 770 -19.87 2.88 -27.39
N LEU A 771 -20.03 4.05 -26.76
CA LEU A 771 -19.99 4.21 -25.31
C LEU A 771 -21.39 4.45 -24.74
N GLU A 772 -21.69 3.79 -23.62
CA GLU A 772 -22.85 4.10 -22.80
C GLU A 772 -22.41 5.11 -21.74
N ILE A 773 -22.85 6.37 -21.86
CA ILE A 773 -22.44 7.47 -21.00
C ILE A 773 -23.61 7.84 -20.09
N LEU A 774 -23.47 7.54 -18.80
CA LEU A 774 -24.46 7.91 -17.79
C LEU A 774 -24.35 9.40 -17.44
N PRO A 775 -25.47 10.06 -17.11
CA PRO A 775 -25.48 11.49 -16.80
C PRO A 775 -24.63 11.81 -15.56
N PRO A 776 -24.10 13.04 -15.46
CA PRO A 776 -23.36 13.45 -14.28
C PRO A 776 -24.22 13.45 -13.02
N ILE A 777 -23.74 12.80 -11.96
CA ILE A 777 -24.39 12.74 -10.66
C ILE A 777 -23.39 13.04 -9.55
N PRO A 778 -23.84 13.55 -8.39
CA PRO A 778 -23.00 13.57 -7.20
C PRO A 778 -22.77 12.12 -6.71
N PRO A 779 -21.54 11.73 -6.34
CA PRO A 779 -21.30 10.46 -5.66
C PRO A 779 -21.99 10.44 -4.28
N LEU A 780 -22.09 9.25 -3.67
CA LEU A 780 -22.71 9.08 -2.34
C LEU A 780 -22.11 10.08 -1.32
N PHE A 781 -20.80 10.30 -1.40
CA PHE A 781 -20.10 11.34 -0.65
C PHE A 781 -19.83 12.56 -1.54
N SER A 782 -20.85 13.42 -1.65
CA SER A 782 -20.87 14.60 -2.53
C SER A 782 -19.89 15.73 -2.16
N LYS A 783 -19.35 15.74 -0.94
CA LYS A 783 -18.32 16.68 -0.48
C LYS A 783 -17.22 15.94 0.29
N LEU A 784 -15.96 16.29 0.07
CA LEU A 784 -14.83 15.68 0.80
C LEU A 784 -13.68 16.67 0.90
N LYS A 785 -13.18 16.92 2.12
CA LYS A 785 -12.09 17.88 2.39
C LYS A 785 -12.34 19.24 1.71
N ASP A 786 -13.51 19.82 1.97
CA ASP A 786 -13.99 21.09 1.42
C ASP A 786 -14.28 21.10 -0.08
N ASN A 787 -14.00 20.02 -0.80
CA ASN A 787 -14.24 19.91 -2.23
C ASN A 787 -15.55 19.18 -2.52
N TYR A 788 -16.44 19.81 -3.26
CA TYR A 788 -17.59 19.16 -3.89
C TYR A 788 -17.12 18.26 -5.02
N ARG A 789 -17.73 17.09 -5.12
CA ARG A 789 -17.42 16.05 -6.11
C ARG A 789 -18.63 15.82 -6.99
N PHE A 790 -18.40 15.71 -8.28
CA PHE A 790 -19.38 15.19 -9.22
C PHE A 790 -18.67 14.25 -10.18
N HIS A 791 -19.33 13.14 -10.51
CA HIS A 791 -18.79 12.18 -11.46
C HIS A 791 -19.77 11.87 -12.59
N LEU A 792 -19.24 11.29 -13.65
CA LEU A 792 -20.02 10.59 -14.67
C LEU A 792 -19.41 9.21 -14.87
N ILE A 793 -20.24 8.27 -15.30
CA ILE A 793 -19.86 6.88 -15.52
C ILE A 793 -19.93 6.60 -17.01
N ILE A 794 -18.88 5.97 -17.54
CA ILE A 794 -18.80 5.52 -18.93
C ILE A 794 -18.66 4.00 -18.91
N LYS A 795 -19.52 3.30 -19.65
CA LYS A 795 -19.36 1.88 -19.96
C LYS A 795 -18.97 1.72 -21.42
N SER A 796 -17.94 0.94 -21.67
CA SER A 796 -17.47 0.58 -23.01
C SER A 796 -17.58 -0.93 -23.19
N SER A 797 -18.50 -1.37 -24.05
CA SER A 797 -18.68 -2.81 -24.32
C SER A 797 -17.39 -3.40 -24.92
N LYS A 798 -16.95 -4.55 -24.40
CA LYS A 798 -15.78 -5.27 -24.92
C LYS A 798 -16.04 -5.94 -26.25
N GLU A 799 -17.30 -6.12 -26.65
CA GLU A 799 -17.65 -6.61 -27.99
C GLU A 799 -17.42 -5.52 -29.04
N LYS A 800 -17.79 -4.27 -28.70
CA LYS A 800 -17.68 -3.11 -29.61
C LYS A 800 -16.28 -2.48 -29.60
N ASP A 801 -15.61 -2.45 -28.45
CA ASP A 801 -14.24 -1.97 -28.29
C ASP A 801 -13.37 -3.05 -27.63
N ILE A 802 -13.01 -4.08 -28.40
CA ILE A 802 -12.23 -5.23 -27.91
C ILE A 802 -10.94 -4.79 -27.22
N SER A 803 -10.23 -3.82 -27.81
CA SER A 803 -8.93 -3.37 -27.32
C SER A 803 -9.00 -2.32 -26.21
N GLY A 804 -10.12 -1.61 -26.06
CA GLY A 804 -10.23 -0.44 -25.19
C GLY A 804 -9.55 0.81 -25.75
N ARG A 805 -9.00 0.77 -26.98
CA ARG A 805 -8.26 1.88 -27.58
C ARG A 805 -9.18 3.05 -27.92
N TYR A 806 -10.41 2.76 -28.34
CA TYR A 806 -11.38 3.81 -28.67
C TYR A 806 -11.77 4.60 -27.42
N LEU A 807 -12.14 3.89 -26.35
CA LEU A 807 -12.35 4.46 -25.03
C LEU A 807 -11.15 5.29 -24.58
N ASN A 808 -9.94 4.72 -24.65
CA ASN A 808 -8.73 5.39 -24.19
C ASN A 808 -8.45 6.71 -24.92
N ASN A 809 -8.65 6.73 -26.24
CA ASN A 809 -8.50 7.94 -27.06
C ASN A 809 -9.46 9.05 -26.60
N ILE A 810 -10.73 8.71 -26.36
CA ILE A 810 -11.73 9.65 -25.86
C ILE A 810 -11.35 10.17 -24.47
N LEU A 811 -10.91 9.29 -23.56
CA LEU A 811 -10.48 9.69 -22.21
C LEU A 811 -9.29 10.65 -22.23
N ARG A 812 -8.29 10.41 -23.11
CA ARG A 812 -7.16 11.34 -23.28
C ARG A 812 -7.61 12.70 -23.79
N LYS A 813 -8.49 12.71 -24.80
CA LYS A 813 -9.08 13.95 -25.32
C LYS A 813 -9.86 14.70 -24.23
N ALA A 814 -10.65 13.99 -23.42
CA ALA A 814 -11.43 14.57 -22.32
C ALA A 814 -10.52 15.15 -21.22
N LYS A 815 -9.46 14.43 -20.84
CA LYS A 815 -8.46 14.93 -19.88
C LYS A 815 -7.72 16.16 -20.42
N ALA A 816 -7.36 16.17 -21.70
CA ALA A 816 -6.74 17.32 -22.35
C ALA A 816 -7.70 18.53 -22.44
N TYR A 817 -8.98 18.29 -22.75
CA TYR A 817 -10.03 19.30 -22.75
C TYR A 817 -10.20 19.94 -21.37
N GLY A 818 -10.31 19.14 -20.32
CA GLY A 818 -10.40 19.63 -18.94
C GLY A 818 -9.18 20.47 -18.55
N LYS A 819 -7.97 20.00 -18.87
CA LYS A 819 -6.73 20.74 -18.59
C LYS A 819 -6.63 22.08 -19.31
N LYS A 820 -7.15 22.17 -20.54
CA LYS A 820 -7.09 23.40 -21.36
C LYS A 820 -8.16 24.42 -20.97
N ASN A 821 -9.37 23.96 -20.68
CA ASN A 821 -10.55 24.83 -20.57
C ASN A 821 -11.00 25.10 -19.13
N PHE A 822 -10.54 24.32 -18.15
CA PHE A 822 -11.01 24.47 -16.77
C PHE A 822 -10.09 25.36 -15.95
N PRO A 823 -10.65 26.18 -15.04
CA PRO A 823 -9.83 26.99 -14.16
C PRO A 823 -9.01 26.10 -13.22
N GLY A 824 -7.84 26.57 -12.80
CA GLY A 824 -6.93 25.82 -11.92
C GLY A 824 -7.50 25.43 -10.54
N LYS A 825 -8.71 25.90 -10.19
CA LYS A 825 -9.46 25.52 -8.99
C LYS A 825 -10.24 24.21 -9.14
N VAL A 826 -10.36 23.66 -10.36
CA VAL A 826 -11.05 22.41 -10.63
C VAL A 826 -10.03 21.32 -10.91
N SER A 827 -10.10 20.22 -10.17
CA SER A 827 -9.33 19.01 -10.47
C SER A 827 -10.20 18.01 -11.22
N VAL A 828 -9.63 17.36 -12.23
CA VAL A 828 -10.27 16.29 -13.01
C VAL A 828 -9.49 15.01 -12.78
N THR A 829 -10.20 13.94 -12.45
CA THR A 829 -9.62 12.59 -12.28
C THR A 829 -10.35 11.60 -13.16
N VAL A 830 -9.61 10.62 -13.68
CA VAL A 830 -10.13 9.51 -14.47
C VAL A 830 -9.74 8.24 -13.75
N ASP A 831 -10.72 7.37 -13.46
CA ASP A 831 -10.51 6.05 -12.89
C ASP A 831 -10.98 4.98 -13.88
N VAL A 832 -10.01 4.33 -14.54
CA VAL A 832 -10.24 3.26 -15.51
C VAL A 832 -10.37 1.93 -14.78
N ASP A 833 -11.38 1.14 -15.14
CA ASP A 833 -11.75 -0.11 -14.46
C ASP A 833 -12.02 0.15 -12.96
N ALA A 834 -12.95 1.07 -12.70
CA ALA A 834 -13.32 1.45 -11.36
C ALA A 834 -13.91 0.24 -10.59
N VAL A 835 -13.37 0.01 -9.38
CA VAL A 835 -13.78 -1.09 -8.48
C VAL A 835 -14.75 -0.61 -7.40
N ASN A 836 -14.86 0.71 -7.22
CA ASN A 836 -15.75 1.36 -6.27
C ASN A 836 -16.49 2.52 -6.97
N LEU A 837 -17.81 2.55 -6.81
CA LEU A 837 -18.68 3.59 -7.37
C LEU A 837 -19.01 4.72 -6.38
N LEU A 838 -18.53 4.63 -5.12
CA LEU A 838 -18.90 5.51 -4.00
C LEU A 838 -18.14 6.85 -3.89
#